data_AF-A0A7W7GGY9-F1
#
_entry.id   AF-A0A7W7GGY9-F1
#
_cell.length_a   1.000
_cell.length_b   1.000
_cell.length_c   1.000
_cell.angle_alpha   90.00
_cell.angle_beta   90.00
_cell.angle_gamma   90.00
#
_symmetry.space_group_name_H-M   'P 1'
#
loop_
_entity.id
_entity.type
_entity.pdbx_description
1 polymer ?
#
loop_
_entity_poly.entity_id
_entity_poly.type
_entity_poly.pdbx_seq_one_letter_code
_entity_poly.pdbx_strand_id
1 'polypeptide(L)'
;MEDPTLGQIDTRLIQTAVIGGRDSDQPVILPEQPHNLDEFIRQFGRDDFWCGTLLGGCGEPLRPKRYVTRVCHFAHEADPGRGECHRTTNSADGADHLFVKAHVTRWLAGQGHAAQGELRSFGHCHGDAVDFRLRHAKTHLRFELHPEDYRSWRRAADSLGAREGRIEWVFGRDDALARDMAARRGYALLVRCETEGNDRRVFIGTLTDGKKTPWAPLEDCRMTESGLVTPALEELRAEGAVRDDGIGCEPFPGSVALPRGQVVFAVDTEAAPLASSPLDVPGRRLIPGFVKPAGSRIVRACLSLPDTVPAPTDQYVYQLAGSVRLLVTDVVEGNGSSWAVRADALVRLNGLEAERTGLWRPSVALDEKYVPAARASSTCERAPLTEPAASGPKTPETAPGKAADELRKVLEGVAAKGATITWGELTERLGRWVHDLPNPKRQELLVEVDRPRVPDHPLLSVLVVTHLGRPLPYLGQVLSRLGAAEPASEFALQQWAAAETKKTHGAYGHRRTRASAAPPSAAKRPATGERAPIGSDLKQAHRRRAEMREKLEEAARTRARTKGARAQRLSQAIRQGEEHLRRYEEVRSRGRALRDWLGEGDRLLGLLIGLIGRPITVTPARAERRAVAPEPKPAKAPEPKPVEKKDPNLRKVRRLLGELDRTHGHRPTQDLLRLLDEIGKHRDQLARPLPAAETKHVERWRSRLEDRRSAERSAQAAAASRNASAGTGRTAGPPRDDRLPTEGIDKLAPTVRDILKELARADGTPLSWGDLRLRAGGQLPFLHPDDQVALLVAADRGTPGNEPLLSTLVDHSVAAPHRLYHLVRLGCGREPVPDAELETHRAMEALRLRQIWRYRR
;
A
#
# COMPACT_ATOMS: atom_id res chain seq x y z
N MET A 1 -31.98 -39.70 10.00
CA MET A 1 -30.90 -39.41 9.05
C MET A 1 -31.47 -38.34 8.15
N GLU A 2 -31.42 -37.10 8.60
CA GLU A 2 -32.03 -35.96 7.89
C GLU A 2 -30.98 -34.86 7.80
N ASP A 3 -30.84 -34.40 6.56
CA ASP A 3 -29.81 -33.54 6.01
C ASP A 3 -30.06 -32.07 6.41
N PRO A 4 -29.11 -31.36 7.05
CA PRO A 4 -29.28 -29.95 7.35
C PRO A 4 -28.92 -29.16 6.09
N THR A 5 -29.93 -28.78 5.33
CA THR A 5 -29.80 -27.80 4.25
C THR A 5 -29.33 -26.47 4.85
N LEU A 6 -28.04 -26.16 4.66
CA LEU A 6 -27.52 -24.81 4.82
C LEU A 6 -28.31 -23.90 3.87
N GLY A 7 -29.12 -23.01 4.45
CA GLY A 7 -29.78 -21.95 3.70
C GLY A 7 -28.76 -21.14 2.93
N GLN A 8 -28.86 -21.18 1.61
CA GLN A 8 -28.08 -20.33 0.71
C GLN A 8 -28.43 -18.86 1.03
N ILE A 9 -27.54 -18.15 1.72
CA ILE A 9 -27.72 -16.76 2.12
C ILE A 9 -27.77 -15.88 0.87
N ASP A 10 -28.89 -15.21 0.65
CA ASP A 10 -29.05 -14.23 -0.42
C ASP A 10 -28.18 -12.99 -0.14
N THR A 11 -27.03 -12.90 -0.82
CA THR A 11 -25.99 -11.86 -0.64
C THR A 11 -26.38 -10.47 -1.17
N ARG A 12 -27.63 -10.30 -1.64
CA ARG A 12 -28.16 -9.03 -2.16
C ARG A 12 -28.86 -8.18 -1.09
N LEU A 13 -28.86 -8.63 0.16
CA LEU A 13 -29.61 -8.02 1.26
C LEU A 13 -28.67 -7.23 2.17
N ILE A 14 -28.99 -5.95 2.41
CA ILE A 14 -28.17 -5.08 3.27
C ILE A 14 -28.48 -5.40 4.73
N GLN A 15 -27.52 -5.98 5.45
CA GLN A 15 -27.70 -6.34 6.87
C GLN A 15 -27.22 -5.28 7.86
N THR A 16 -26.38 -4.34 7.42
CA THR A 16 -25.75 -3.34 8.32
C THR A 16 -26.00 -1.92 7.85
N ALA A 17 -26.15 -1.01 8.81
CA ALA A 17 -26.38 0.41 8.60
C ALA A 17 -25.63 1.23 9.67
N VAL A 18 -25.63 2.56 9.52
CA VAL A 18 -25.17 3.48 10.57
C VAL A 18 -26.32 4.39 11.03
N ILE A 19 -26.28 4.82 12.30
CA ILE A 19 -27.28 5.70 12.91
C ILE A 19 -26.78 7.13 13.09
N GLY A 20 -27.66 8.13 13.00
CA GLY A 20 -27.31 9.54 13.20
C GLY A 20 -26.74 10.27 11.98
N GLY A 21 -26.69 9.62 10.81
CA GLY A 21 -26.33 10.22 9.53
C GLY A 21 -25.35 9.40 8.69
N ARG A 22 -25.22 9.77 7.40
CA ARG A 22 -24.42 9.03 6.41
C ARG A 22 -22.92 8.86 6.73
N ASP A 23 -22.33 9.79 7.49
CA ASP A 23 -20.90 9.80 7.83
C ASP A 23 -20.66 9.35 9.28
N SER A 24 -21.68 8.75 9.92
CA SER A 24 -21.61 8.25 11.29
C SER A 24 -20.73 7.00 11.39
N ASP A 25 -20.07 6.84 12.54
CA ASP A 25 -19.28 5.67 12.91
C ASP A 25 -19.99 4.76 13.92
N GLN A 26 -21.29 4.97 14.15
CA GLN A 26 -22.12 4.11 15.00
C GLN A 26 -22.84 3.05 14.16
N PRO A 27 -22.34 1.81 14.11
CA PRO A 27 -22.94 0.74 13.33
C PRO A 27 -24.16 0.15 14.04
N VAL A 28 -25.08 -0.39 13.25
CA VAL A 28 -26.16 -1.26 13.70
C VAL A 28 -26.31 -2.43 12.73
N ILE A 29 -26.68 -3.59 13.26
CA ILE A 29 -26.98 -4.79 12.49
C ILE A 29 -28.48 -5.05 12.58
N LEU A 30 -29.12 -5.28 11.43
CA LEU A 30 -30.51 -5.66 11.41
C LEU A 30 -30.64 -7.14 11.80
N PRO A 31 -31.52 -7.49 12.74
CA PRO A 31 -31.75 -8.89 13.07
C PRO A 31 -32.45 -9.60 11.92
N GLU A 32 -32.04 -10.83 11.64
CA GLU A 32 -32.61 -11.64 10.56
C GLU A 32 -34.05 -12.08 10.86
N GLN A 33 -34.35 -12.33 12.14
CA GLN A 33 -35.62 -12.87 12.61
C GLN A 33 -36.66 -11.77 12.87
N PRO A 34 -37.94 -11.97 12.48
CA PRO A 34 -38.98 -10.96 12.61
C PRO A 34 -39.21 -10.51 14.06
N HIS A 35 -39.20 -11.42 15.05
CA HIS A 35 -39.44 -11.03 16.44
C HIS A 35 -38.34 -10.08 16.98
N ASN A 36 -37.09 -10.30 16.57
CA ASN A 36 -35.93 -9.51 16.99
C ASN A 36 -35.97 -8.14 16.32
N LEU A 37 -36.46 -8.08 15.07
CA LEU A 37 -36.69 -6.81 14.37
C LEU A 37 -37.70 -5.90 15.10
N ASP A 38 -38.74 -6.46 15.71
CA ASP A 38 -39.71 -5.65 16.46
C ASP A 38 -39.07 -4.98 17.67
N GLU A 39 -38.19 -5.69 18.37
CA GLU A 39 -37.39 -5.15 19.47
C GLU A 39 -36.36 -4.11 18.98
N PHE A 40 -35.67 -4.40 17.88
CA PHE A 40 -34.73 -3.49 17.24
C PHE A 40 -35.40 -2.15 16.88
N ILE A 41 -36.59 -2.19 16.28
CA ILE A 41 -37.37 -0.99 15.95
C ILE A 41 -37.79 -0.22 17.20
N ARG A 42 -38.11 -0.90 18.31
CA ARG A 42 -38.42 -0.22 19.60
C ARG A 42 -37.19 0.47 20.17
N GLN A 43 -36.01 -0.12 20.02
CA GLN A 43 -34.76 0.40 20.56
C GLN A 43 -34.21 1.59 19.76
N PHE A 44 -34.17 1.48 18.42
CA PHE A 44 -33.49 2.44 17.55
C PHE A 44 -34.43 3.34 16.74
N GLY A 45 -35.74 3.08 16.74
CA GLY A 45 -36.71 3.78 15.88
C GLY A 45 -36.76 3.21 14.46
N ARG A 46 -37.42 3.92 13.53
CA ARG A 46 -37.67 3.45 12.15
C ARG A 46 -36.92 4.20 11.05
N ASP A 47 -36.51 5.44 11.30
CA ASP A 47 -36.16 6.39 10.22
C ASP A 47 -34.76 7.01 10.36
N ASP A 48 -33.89 6.49 11.24
CA ASP A 48 -32.54 7.02 11.45
C ASP A 48 -31.41 6.09 10.96
N PHE A 49 -31.70 5.26 9.95
CA PHE A 49 -30.71 4.34 9.38
C PHE A 49 -30.18 4.84 8.05
N TRP A 50 -28.88 4.70 7.84
CA TRP A 50 -28.19 5.21 6.66
C TRP A 50 -27.26 4.16 6.06
N CYS A 51 -27.17 4.15 4.73
CA CYS A 51 -26.19 3.39 3.97
C CYS A 51 -24.82 4.07 4.12
N GLY A 52 -24.17 3.89 5.27
CA GLY A 52 -23.04 4.71 5.71
C GLY A 52 -21.85 4.72 4.75
N THR A 53 -21.21 5.88 4.59
CA THR A 53 -20.01 6.06 3.74
C THR A 53 -18.80 5.30 4.29
N LEU A 54 -18.70 5.17 5.63
CA LEU A 54 -17.68 4.36 6.30
C LEU A 54 -17.89 2.84 6.12
N LEU A 55 -19.08 2.41 5.68
CA LEU A 55 -19.38 1.03 5.28
C LEU A 55 -19.16 0.80 3.77
N GLY A 56 -18.67 1.81 3.04
CA GLY A 56 -18.65 1.79 1.57
C GLY A 56 -20.02 1.96 0.92
N GLY A 57 -21.01 2.47 1.66
CA GLY A 57 -22.35 2.77 1.19
C GLY A 57 -22.47 4.12 0.47
N CYS A 58 -23.59 4.31 -0.22
CA CYS A 58 -23.88 5.52 -1.01
C CYS A 58 -24.25 6.76 -0.17
N GLY A 59 -24.48 6.59 1.13
CA GLY A 59 -24.89 7.65 2.05
C GLY A 59 -26.38 7.96 2.06
N GLU A 60 -27.21 7.20 1.33
CA GLU A 60 -28.66 7.38 1.29
C GLU A 60 -29.36 6.75 2.51
N PRO A 61 -30.56 7.24 2.91
CA PRO A 61 -31.35 6.65 3.96
C PRO A 61 -31.75 5.19 3.67
N LEU A 62 -31.80 4.39 4.72
CA LEU A 62 -32.25 3.00 4.70
C LEU A 62 -33.50 2.84 5.56
N ARG A 63 -34.38 1.93 5.15
CA ARG A 63 -35.53 1.50 5.93
C ARG A 63 -35.44 0.00 6.24
N PRO A 64 -35.71 -0.41 7.49
CA PRO A 64 -35.77 -1.83 7.84
C PRO A 64 -37.02 -2.46 7.19
N LYS A 65 -36.82 -3.55 6.44
CA LYS A 65 -37.92 -4.34 5.88
C LYS A 65 -38.14 -5.60 6.68
N ARG A 66 -39.34 -5.70 7.26
CA ARG A 66 -39.83 -6.89 7.93
C ARG A 66 -40.29 -7.92 6.91
N TYR A 67 -39.78 -9.13 7.04
CA TYR A 67 -40.24 -10.30 6.29
C TYR A 67 -40.51 -11.43 7.27
N VAL A 68 -41.51 -12.27 6.98
CA VAL A 68 -41.85 -13.46 7.79
C VAL A 68 -41.35 -14.74 7.12
N THR A 69 -41.22 -14.72 5.79
CA THR A 69 -40.78 -15.86 4.96
C THR A 69 -39.39 -15.68 4.36
N ARG A 70 -38.76 -14.53 4.59
CA ARG A 70 -37.41 -14.17 4.12
C ARG A 70 -36.64 -13.48 5.23
N VAL A 71 -35.33 -13.39 5.05
CA VAL A 71 -34.44 -12.67 5.97
C VAL A 71 -34.82 -11.18 5.98
N CYS A 72 -35.04 -10.62 7.18
CA CYS A 72 -35.23 -9.18 7.35
C CYS A 72 -33.96 -8.44 6.93
N HIS A 73 -34.09 -7.33 6.22
CA HIS A 73 -32.94 -6.58 5.71
C HIS A 73 -33.27 -5.09 5.56
N PHE A 74 -32.24 -4.25 5.50
CA PHE A 74 -32.40 -2.86 5.12
C PHE A 74 -32.60 -2.72 3.61
N ALA A 75 -33.42 -1.76 3.21
CA ALA A 75 -33.60 -1.38 1.82
C ALA A 75 -33.56 0.14 1.66
N HIS A 76 -33.07 0.60 0.51
CA HIS A 76 -33.20 1.99 0.11
C HIS A 76 -34.68 2.34 -0.09
N GLU A 77 -35.04 3.57 0.26
CA GLU A 77 -36.34 4.13 -0.06
C GLU A 77 -36.42 4.33 -1.59
N ALA A 78 -37.47 3.82 -2.22
CA ALA A 78 -37.55 3.78 -3.68
C ALA A 78 -37.77 5.20 -4.25
N ASP A 79 -36.78 5.74 -4.97
CA ASP A 79 -36.98 6.82 -5.93
C ASP A 79 -36.24 6.45 -7.23
N PRO A 80 -36.95 6.20 -8.35
CA PRO A 80 -36.36 5.76 -9.60
C PRO A 80 -35.66 6.94 -10.30
N GLY A 81 -34.41 7.24 -9.90
CA GLY A 81 -33.65 8.31 -10.54
C GLY A 81 -32.24 8.62 -10.04
N ARG A 82 -31.73 7.96 -8.99
CA ARG A 82 -30.34 8.15 -8.51
C ARG A 82 -29.57 6.83 -8.51
N GLY A 83 -28.30 6.91 -8.90
CA GLY A 83 -27.45 5.80 -9.33
C GLY A 83 -27.41 4.60 -8.39
N GLU A 84 -27.11 3.44 -8.99
CA GLU A 84 -26.98 2.16 -8.30
C GLU A 84 -26.04 2.28 -7.08
N CYS A 85 -26.49 1.80 -5.92
CA CYS A 85 -25.64 1.75 -4.74
C CYS A 85 -24.45 0.81 -5.03
N HIS A 86 -23.26 1.38 -5.20
CA HIS A 86 -22.02 0.62 -5.46
C HIS A 86 -21.43 -0.01 -4.19
N ARG A 87 -22.25 -0.27 -3.17
CA ARG A 87 -21.80 -0.91 -1.94
C ARG A 87 -21.27 -2.30 -2.27
N THR A 88 -20.00 -2.53 -1.98
CA THR A 88 -19.29 -3.77 -2.31
C THR A 88 -19.52 -4.88 -1.29
N THR A 89 -19.88 -4.55 -0.04
CA THR A 89 -20.12 -5.51 1.05
C THR A 89 -21.50 -5.33 1.67
N ASN A 90 -22.42 -6.27 1.39
CA ASN A 90 -23.79 -6.25 1.92
C ASN A 90 -23.96 -7.15 3.17
N SER A 91 -22.97 -7.99 3.46
CA SER A 91 -22.95 -8.88 4.62
C SER A 91 -22.65 -8.14 5.93
N ALA A 92 -22.92 -8.81 7.05
CA ALA A 92 -22.61 -8.32 8.38
C ALA A 92 -21.11 -8.02 8.58
N ASP A 93 -20.24 -8.88 8.02
CA ASP A 93 -18.78 -8.78 8.15
C ASP A 93 -18.20 -7.49 7.57
N GLY A 94 -18.88 -6.90 6.58
CA GLY A 94 -18.46 -5.64 5.97
C GLY A 94 -18.53 -4.43 6.91
N ALA A 95 -19.07 -4.60 8.12
CA ALA A 95 -19.14 -3.57 9.15
C ALA A 95 -18.25 -3.87 10.38
N ASP A 96 -17.48 -4.95 10.37
CA ASP A 96 -16.72 -5.42 11.54
C ASP A 96 -15.76 -4.35 12.07
N HIS A 97 -15.17 -3.54 11.20
CA HIS A 97 -14.31 -2.41 11.60
C HIS A 97 -15.03 -1.37 12.46
N LEU A 98 -16.30 -1.09 12.17
CA LEU A 98 -17.09 -0.17 12.99
C LEU A 98 -17.49 -0.82 14.31
N PHE A 99 -17.87 -2.10 14.32
CA PHE A 99 -18.21 -2.82 15.55
C PHE A 99 -16.99 -2.97 16.46
N VAL A 100 -15.84 -3.39 15.92
CA VAL A 100 -14.57 -3.43 16.63
C VAL A 100 -14.21 -2.05 17.17
N LYS A 101 -14.30 -0.99 16.35
CA LYS A 101 -14.07 0.39 16.82
C LYS A 101 -14.96 0.75 18.00
N ALA A 102 -16.27 0.51 17.91
CA ALA A 102 -17.23 0.87 18.94
C ALA A 102 -17.06 0.06 20.23
N HIS A 103 -16.97 -1.27 20.13
CA HIS A 103 -16.87 -2.19 21.27
C HIS A 103 -15.53 -2.02 21.99
N VAL A 104 -14.42 -1.92 21.28
CA VAL A 104 -13.10 -1.72 21.89
C VAL A 104 -12.99 -0.33 22.54
N THR A 105 -13.56 0.71 21.93
CA THR A 105 -13.61 2.04 22.57
C THR A 105 -14.37 1.99 23.90
N ARG A 106 -15.52 1.30 23.94
CA ARG A 106 -16.33 1.15 25.15
C ARG A 106 -15.62 0.28 26.20
N TRP A 107 -15.01 -0.82 25.78
CA TRP A 107 -14.24 -1.73 26.62
C TRP A 107 -13.04 -1.02 27.27
N LEU A 108 -12.22 -0.31 26.49
CA LEU A 108 -11.11 0.49 27.02
C LEU A 108 -11.58 1.56 28.01
N ALA A 109 -12.67 2.27 27.68
CA ALA A 109 -13.25 3.26 28.59
C ALA A 109 -13.75 2.63 29.90
N GLY A 110 -14.37 1.44 29.83
CA GLY A 110 -14.81 0.67 31.00
C GLY A 110 -13.67 0.24 31.92
N GLN A 111 -12.46 0.08 31.37
CA GLN A 111 -11.23 -0.21 32.12
C GLN A 111 -10.43 1.06 32.50
N GLY A 112 -11.01 2.26 32.30
CA GLY A 112 -10.37 3.53 32.67
C GLY A 112 -9.34 4.06 31.66
N HIS A 113 -9.23 3.44 30.47
CA HIS A 113 -8.34 3.90 29.41
C HIS A 113 -9.05 4.85 28.44
N ALA A 114 -8.60 6.10 28.40
CA ALA A 114 -9.05 7.07 27.42
C ALA A 114 -8.36 6.84 26.06
N ALA A 115 -9.04 6.13 25.16
CA ALA A 115 -8.61 5.89 23.78
C ALA A 115 -9.77 6.15 22.80
N GLN A 116 -9.43 6.57 21.59
CA GLN A 116 -10.36 6.66 20.46
C GLN A 116 -9.82 5.80 19.32
N GLY A 117 -10.68 4.99 18.72
CA GLY A 117 -10.32 4.18 17.56
C GLY A 117 -10.21 5.03 16.29
N GLU A 118 -9.11 4.90 15.58
CA GLU A 118 -8.88 5.49 14.26
C GLU A 118 -9.04 4.40 13.19
N LEU A 119 -9.94 4.63 12.22
CA LEU A 119 -10.11 3.71 11.10
C LEU A 119 -8.98 3.92 10.09
N ARG A 120 -8.39 2.82 9.63
CA ARG A 120 -7.35 2.80 8.61
C ARG A 120 -7.88 2.14 7.35
N SER A 121 -7.41 2.61 6.20
CA SER A 121 -7.74 2.03 4.91
C SER A 121 -6.50 2.06 4.04
N PHE A 122 -6.11 0.89 3.56
CA PHE A 122 -4.95 0.59 2.73
C PHE A 122 -5.36 0.33 1.27
N GLY A 123 -6.62 0.59 0.91
CA GLY A 123 -7.12 0.60 -0.46
C GLY A 123 -7.83 -0.68 -0.90
N HIS A 124 -8.11 -1.61 0.02
CA HIS A 124 -8.87 -2.84 -0.27
C HIS A 124 -10.35 -2.65 0.06
N CYS A 125 -10.66 -2.31 1.32
CA CYS A 125 -12.00 -1.92 1.73
C CYS A 125 -11.96 -0.74 2.72
N HIS A 126 -13.15 -0.24 3.07
CA HIS A 126 -13.25 0.72 4.16
C HIS A 126 -13.01 -0.01 5.48
N GLY A 127 -12.01 0.42 6.25
CA GLY A 127 -11.71 -0.14 7.56
C GLY A 127 -10.83 -1.38 7.58
N ASP A 128 -9.78 -1.43 6.74
CA ASP A 128 -8.78 -2.52 6.75
C ASP A 128 -8.14 -2.77 8.12
N ALA A 129 -7.98 -1.72 8.93
CA ALA A 129 -7.53 -1.84 10.33
C ALA A 129 -8.16 -0.77 11.23
N VAL A 130 -8.12 -1.01 12.55
CA VAL A 130 -8.55 -0.07 13.58
C VAL A 130 -7.43 0.10 14.62
N ASP A 131 -6.97 1.35 14.76
CA ASP A 131 -5.84 1.71 15.62
C ASP A 131 -6.33 2.40 16.90
N PHE A 132 -5.79 2.01 18.04
CA PHE A 132 -6.06 2.60 19.35
C PHE A 132 -4.77 3.00 20.04
N ARG A 133 -4.68 4.25 20.47
CA ARG A 133 -3.48 4.77 21.14
C ARG A 133 -3.70 5.06 22.61
N LEU A 134 -3.03 4.28 23.46
CA LEU A 134 -3.07 4.43 24.92
C LEU A 134 -1.84 5.21 25.38
N ARG A 135 -1.97 6.54 25.45
CA ARG A 135 -0.85 7.46 25.77
C ARG A 135 -0.17 7.17 27.11
N HIS A 136 -0.93 6.80 28.14
CA HIS A 136 -0.39 6.53 29.47
C HIS A 136 0.41 5.22 29.52
N ALA A 137 -0.06 4.19 28.81
CA ALA A 137 0.62 2.91 28.72
C ALA A 137 1.74 2.89 27.65
N LYS A 138 1.87 3.95 26.84
CA LYS A 138 2.73 3.99 25.63
C LYS A 138 2.49 2.80 24.69
N THR A 139 1.27 2.27 24.69
CA THR A 139 0.86 1.11 23.91
C THR A 139 -0.06 1.55 22.77
N HIS A 140 0.25 1.06 21.59
CA HIS A 140 -0.58 1.09 20.41
C HIS A 140 -1.24 -0.28 20.26
N LEU A 141 -2.57 -0.32 20.12
CA LEU A 141 -3.31 -1.55 19.88
C LEU A 141 -3.89 -1.46 18.46
N ARG A 142 -3.52 -2.40 17.60
CA ARG A 142 -3.96 -2.44 16.20
C ARG A 142 -4.74 -3.70 15.92
N PHE A 143 -5.99 -3.54 15.50
CA PHE A 143 -6.84 -4.61 14.97
C PHE A 143 -6.75 -4.60 13.45
N GLU A 144 -6.11 -5.60 12.88
CA GLU A 144 -5.99 -5.76 11.44
C GLU A 144 -7.06 -6.72 10.94
N LEU A 145 -8.06 -6.20 10.23
CA LEU A 145 -9.24 -6.97 9.81
C LEU A 145 -9.08 -7.55 8.40
N HIS A 146 -8.34 -6.84 7.56
CA HIS A 146 -7.93 -7.33 6.26
C HIS A 146 -6.47 -7.81 6.30
N PRO A 147 -6.14 -9.01 5.80
CA PRO A 147 -4.76 -9.49 5.78
C PRO A 147 -3.84 -8.53 5.01
N GLU A 148 -2.72 -8.13 5.60
CA GLU A 148 -1.60 -7.50 4.91
C GLU A 148 -0.54 -8.54 4.48
N ASP A 149 0.27 -8.19 3.48
CA ASP A 149 1.49 -8.96 3.20
C ASP A 149 2.59 -8.62 4.23
N TYR A 150 3.53 -9.56 4.43
CA TYR A 150 4.60 -9.41 5.42
C TYR A 150 5.41 -8.10 5.25
N ARG A 151 5.59 -7.63 4.01
CA ARG A 151 6.35 -6.39 3.72
C ARG A 151 5.60 -5.13 4.12
N SER A 152 4.27 -5.11 3.99
CA SER A 152 3.45 -3.96 4.43
C SER A 152 3.32 -3.97 5.94
N TRP A 153 3.07 -5.14 6.53
CA TRP A 153 3.06 -5.31 7.98
C TRP A 153 4.38 -4.86 8.60
N ARG A 154 5.53 -5.30 8.05
CA ARG A 154 6.84 -4.92 8.59
C ARG A 154 7.07 -3.41 8.55
N ARG A 155 6.73 -2.75 7.44
CA ARG A 155 6.82 -1.28 7.34
C ARG A 155 5.90 -0.59 8.34
N ALA A 156 4.70 -1.11 8.57
CA ALA A 156 3.78 -0.59 9.58
C ALA A 156 4.33 -0.79 11.00
N ALA A 157 4.88 -1.98 11.31
CA ALA A 157 5.51 -2.29 12.59
C ALA A 157 6.71 -1.39 12.87
N ASP A 158 7.59 -1.17 11.89
CA ASP A 158 8.75 -0.27 12.02
C ASP A 158 8.30 1.19 12.19
N SER A 159 7.33 1.64 11.38
CA SER A 159 6.84 3.03 11.44
C SER A 159 6.07 3.33 12.72
N LEU A 160 5.28 2.38 13.23
CA LEU A 160 4.54 2.54 14.47
C LEU A 160 5.49 2.39 15.66
N GLY A 161 6.45 1.46 15.61
CA GLY A 161 7.40 1.20 16.69
C GLY A 161 8.37 2.37 16.90
N ALA A 162 8.78 3.04 15.81
CA ALA A 162 9.57 4.26 15.90
C ALA A 162 8.81 5.45 16.52
N ARG A 163 7.47 5.46 16.42
CA ARG A 163 6.61 6.56 16.91
C ARG A 163 6.02 6.29 18.29
N GLU A 164 5.79 5.02 18.61
CA GLU A 164 5.00 4.54 19.73
C GLU A 164 5.72 3.35 20.37
N GLY A 165 5.91 3.37 21.69
CA GLY A 165 6.84 2.47 22.37
C GLY A 165 6.53 0.98 22.21
N ARG A 166 5.26 0.58 22.37
CA ARG A 166 4.81 -0.83 22.30
C ARG A 166 3.65 -0.96 21.34
N ILE A 167 3.62 -2.03 20.52
CA ILE A 167 2.49 -2.36 19.65
C ILE A 167 1.95 -3.74 19.97
N GLU A 168 0.65 -3.82 20.24
CA GLU A 168 -0.13 -5.04 20.33
C GLU A 168 -0.91 -5.25 19.03
N TRP A 169 -0.72 -6.40 18.39
CA TRP A 169 -1.37 -6.74 17.12
C TRP A 169 -2.47 -7.78 17.36
N VAL A 170 -3.65 -7.53 16.80
CA VAL A 170 -4.78 -8.46 16.81
C VAL A 170 -5.22 -8.70 15.36
N PHE A 171 -5.10 -9.92 14.87
CA PHE A 171 -5.32 -10.26 13.46
C PHE A 171 -6.75 -10.77 13.20
N GLY A 172 -7.35 -10.42 12.08
CA GLY A 172 -8.72 -10.84 11.74
C GLY A 172 -8.82 -12.31 11.31
N ARG A 173 -7.69 -12.96 10.99
CA ARG A 173 -7.65 -14.33 10.46
C ARG A 173 -6.41 -15.09 10.96
N ASP A 174 -6.53 -16.41 11.00
CA ASP A 174 -5.39 -17.33 11.13
C ASP A 174 -4.65 -17.45 9.78
N ASP A 175 -3.85 -16.44 9.47
CA ASP A 175 -3.02 -16.37 8.27
C ASP A 175 -1.53 -16.62 8.55
N ALA A 176 -0.70 -16.53 7.51
CA ALA A 176 0.73 -16.79 7.62
C ALA A 176 1.43 -15.82 8.60
N LEU A 177 0.92 -14.59 8.73
CA LEU A 177 1.49 -13.57 9.60
C LEU A 177 1.11 -13.83 11.07
N ALA A 178 -0.15 -14.17 11.33
CA ALA A 178 -0.60 -14.57 12.66
C ALA A 178 0.16 -15.82 13.16
N ARG A 179 0.40 -16.81 12.29
CA ARG A 179 1.20 -17.99 12.64
C ARG A 179 2.67 -17.67 12.85
N ASP A 180 3.26 -16.78 12.04
CA ASP A 180 4.63 -16.31 12.27
C ASP A 180 4.74 -15.58 13.62
N MET A 181 3.74 -14.76 13.97
CA MET A 181 3.69 -14.10 15.28
C MET A 181 3.57 -15.11 16.42
N ALA A 182 2.71 -16.12 16.29
CA ALA A 182 2.60 -17.21 17.25
C ALA A 182 3.91 -17.99 17.39
N ALA A 183 4.64 -18.22 16.30
CA ALA A 183 5.96 -18.84 16.35
C ALA A 183 7.02 -17.94 17.03
N ARG A 184 6.90 -16.62 16.91
CA ARG A 184 7.83 -15.62 17.47
C ARG A 184 7.57 -15.24 18.92
N ARG A 185 6.33 -15.34 19.40
CA ARG A 185 5.95 -14.94 20.78
C ARG A 185 5.42 -16.10 21.62
N GLY A 186 5.17 -17.25 21.00
CA GLY A 186 4.43 -18.35 21.61
C GLY A 186 2.91 -18.21 21.49
N TYR A 187 2.41 -17.03 21.09
CA TYR A 187 1.00 -16.77 20.85
C TYR A 187 0.77 -15.66 19.81
N ALA A 188 -0.42 -15.62 19.23
CA ALA A 188 -0.95 -14.48 18.49
C ALA A 188 -2.40 -14.22 18.87
N LEU A 189 -2.84 -12.98 18.83
CA LEU A 189 -4.22 -12.61 19.11
C LEU A 189 -5.01 -12.52 17.81
N LEU A 190 -6.21 -13.09 17.81
CA LEU A 190 -7.15 -13.01 16.71
C LEU A 190 -8.41 -12.23 17.11
N VAL A 191 -9.10 -11.62 16.14
CA VAL A 191 -10.41 -11.00 16.34
C VAL A 191 -11.43 -11.59 15.37
N ARG A 192 -12.66 -11.79 15.85
CA ARG A 192 -13.81 -12.10 15.00
C ARG A 192 -15.06 -11.44 15.57
N CYS A 193 -16.05 -11.21 14.72
CA CYS A 193 -17.36 -10.72 15.15
C CYS A 193 -18.43 -11.81 14.94
N GLU A 194 -19.31 -11.97 15.91
CA GLU A 194 -20.45 -12.88 15.82
C GLU A 194 -21.75 -12.11 16.10
N THR A 195 -22.81 -12.43 15.36
CA THR A 195 -24.11 -11.78 15.54
C THR A 195 -24.94 -12.54 16.56
N GLU A 196 -25.30 -11.88 17.67
CA GLU A 196 -26.18 -12.42 18.71
C GLU A 196 -27.43 -11.53 18.85
N GLY A 197 -28.54 -12.00 18.31
CA GLY A 197 -29.81 -11.25 18.33
C GLY A 197 -29.73 -9.94 17.55
N ASN A 198 -29.68 -8.82 18.29
CA ASN A 198 -29.64 -7.45 17.75
C ASN A 198 -28.24 -6.81 17.84
N ASP A 199 -27.25 -7.56 18.33
CA ASP A 199 -25.89 -7.05 18.55
C ASP A 199 -24.87 -7.88 17.78
N ARG A 200 -23.76 -7.25 17.42
CA ARG A 200 -22.63 -7.91 16.76
C ARG A 200 -21.42 -7.84 17.68
N ARG A 201 -21.21 -8.92 18.43
CA ARG A 201 -20.24 -9.01 19.51
C ARG A 201 -18.85 -9.32 18.99
N VAL A 202 -17.85 -8.78 19.67
CA VAL A 202 -16.43 -8.95 19.35
C VAL A 202 -15.84 -10.03 20.25
N PHE A 203 -15.19 -11.02 19.64
CA PHE A 203 -14.48 -12.09 20.33
C PHE A 203 -12.99 -12.01 20.01
N ILE A 204 -12.16 -12.28 21.02
CA ILE A 204 -10.71 -12.35 20.91
C ILE A 204 -10.24 -13.79 21.06
N GLY A 205 -9.50 -14.26 20.06
CA GLY A 205 -8.93 -15.60 20.01
C GLY A 205 -7.46 -15.60 20.42
N THR A 206 -7.00 -16.67 21.07
CA THR A 206 -5.57 -16.85 21.38
C THR A 206 -5.02 -18.01 20.56
N LEU A 207 -4.26 -17.69 19.51
CA LEU A 207 -3.65 -18.67 18.62
C LEU A 207 -2.30 -19.14 19.16
N THR A 208 -2.10 -20.45 19.25
CA THR A 208 -0.83 -21.09 19.65
C THR A 208 -0.50 -22.24 18.68
N ASP A 209 0.77 -22.61 18.56
CA ASP A 209 1.20 -23.67 17.62
C ASP A 209 0.51 -25.02 17.92
N GLY A 210 -0.17 -25.59 16.93
CA GLY A 210 -0.76 -26.94 16.97
C GLY A 210 -2.00 -27.15 17.85
N LYS A 211 -2.60 -26.11 18.45
CA LYS A 211 -3.82 -26.22 19.28
C LYS A 211 -5.00 -25.46 18.67
N LYS A 212 -6.24 -25.89 18.97
CA LYS A 212 -7.47 -25.17 18.61
C LYS A 212 -7.48 -23.81 19.33
N THR A 213 -7.80 -22.73 18.61
CA THR A 213 -7.90 -21.38 19.17
C THR A 213 -9.08 -21.27 20.16
N PRO A 214 -8.84 -21.05 21.47
CA PRO A 214 -9.88 -20.62 22.39
C PRO A 214 -10.31 -19.19 22.06
N TRP A 215 -11.61 -18.94 22.11
CA TRP A 215 -12.23 -17.63 21.87
C TRP A 215 -12.91 -17.15 23.14
N ALA A 216 -12.63 -15.91 23.54
CA ALA A 216 -13.28 -15.25 24.66
C ALA A 216 -14.00 -13.99 24.17
N PRO A 217 -15.17 -13.64 24.74
CA PRO A 217 -15.78 -12.33 24.55
C PRO A 217 -14.80 -11.20 24.92
N LEU A 218 -14.87 -10.06 24.23
CA LEU A 218 -14.00 -8.91 24.51
C LEU A 218 -14.15 -8.41 25.96
N GLU A 219 -15.36 -8.48 26.52
CA GLU A 219 -15.66 -8.10 27.90
C GLU A 219 -14.90 -8.93 28.95
N ASP A 220 -14.53 -10.17 28.63
CA ASP A 220 -13.74 -11.04 29.51
C ASP A 220 -12.22 -10.80 29.37
N CYS A 221 -11.81 -10.01 28.38
CA CYS A 221 -10.41 -9.63 28.15
C CYS A 221 -10.02 -8.42 28.99
N ARG A 222 -8.73 -8.31 29.33
CA ARG A 222 -8.18 -7.20 30.13
C ARG A 222 -7.05 -6.48 29.40
N MET A 223 -7.03 -5.16 29.51
CA MET A 223 -5.91 -4.35 29.06
C MET A 223 -4.94 -4.18 30.21
N THR A 224 -3.69 -4.61 30.02
CA THR A 224 -2.61 -4.51 31.01
C THR A 224 -1.44 -3.70 30.46
N GLU A 225 -0.43 -3.42 31.29
CA GLU A 225 0.82 -2.79 30.82
C GLU A 225 1.54 -3.66 29.76
N SER A 226 1.37 -4.98 29.86
CA SER A 226 1.86 -5.98 28.91
C SER A 226 0.94 -6.20 27.70
N GLY A 227 -0.07 -5.34 27.49
CA GLY A 227 -0.99 -5.42 26.35
C GLY A 227 -2.33 -6.08 26.67
N LEU A 228 -3.03 -6.47 25.60
CA LEU A 228 -4.32 -7.14 25.67
C LEU A 228 -4.11 -8.58 26.14
N VAL A 229 -4.78 -8.95 27.21
CA VAL A 229 -4.72 -10.30 27.81
C VAL A 229 -6.09 -10.95 27.76
N THR A 230 -6.16 -12.12 27.16
CA THR A 230 -7.33 -13.00 27.17
C THR A 230 -7.23 -13.99 28.34
N PRO A 231 -8.35 -14.59 28.79
CA PRO A 231 -8.31 -15.63 29.82
C PRO A 231 -7.36 -16.79 29.47
N ALA A 232 -7.38 -17.25 28.21
CA ALA A 232 -6.50 -18.30 27.74
C ALA A 232 -5.02 -17.89 27.74
N LEU A 233 -4.70 -16.62 27.41
CA LEU A 233 -3.34 -16.12 27.49
C LEU A 233 -2.84 -16.02 28.94
N GLU A 234 -3.72 -15.65 29.86
CA GLU A 234 -3.42 -15.62 31.29
C GLU A 234 -3.09 -17.01 31.84
N GLU A 235 -3.84 -18.03 31.46
CA GLU A 235 -3.54 -19.44 31.77
C GLU A 235 -2.17 -19.87 31.20
N LEU A 236 -1.90 -19.58 29.93
CA LEU A 236 -0.61 -19.91 29.29
C LEU A 236 0.59 -19.23 29.97
N ARG A 237 0.41 -18.00 30.46
CA ARG A 237 1.44 -17.29 31.24
C ARG A 237 1.62 -17.92 32.62
N ALA A 238 0.54 -18.30 33.29
CA ALA A 238 0.60 -18.99 34.59
C ALA A 238 1.29 -20.36 34.49
N GLU A 239 1.12 -21.08 33.38
CA GLU A 239 1.80 -22.35 33.09
C GLU A 239 3.27 -22.18 32.68
N GLY A 240 3.73 -20.95 32.44
CA GLY A 240 5.08 -20.66 31.92
C GLY A 240 5.30 -21.10 30.47
N ALA A 241 4.23 -21.42 29.74
CA ALA A 241 4.29 -21.84 28.33
C ALA A 241 4.60 -20.67 27.38
N VAL A 242 4.35 -19.44 27.84
CA VAL A 242 4.57 -18.19 27.10
C VAL A 242 5.32 -17.22 28.02
N ARG A 243 6.37 -16.56 27.50
CA ARG A 243 7.11 -15.53 28.25
C ARG A 243 6.24 -14.29 28.44
N ASP A 244 6.49 -13.56 29.53
CA ASP A 244 5.84 -12.27 29.73
C ASP A 244 6.42 -11.26 28.72
N ASP A 245 5.58 -10.70 27.85
CA ASP A 245 5.93 -9.73 26.81
C ASP A 245 6.16 -8.33 27.41
N GLY A 246 7.07 -8.26 28.39
CA GLY A 246 7.51 -7.04 29.03
C GLY A 246 8.33 -6.15 28.10
N ILE A 247 8.31 -4.85 28.36
CA ILE A 247 9.13 -3.84 27.68
C ILE A 247 10.60 -4.30 27.71
N GLY A 248 11.21 -4.51 26.53
CA GLY A 248 12.65 -4.82 26.40
C GLY A 248 13.02 -6.29 26.14
N CYS A 249 12.05 -7.18 25.90
CA CYS A 249 12.36 -8.54 25.42
C CYS A 249 12.51 -8.56 23.89
N GLU A 250 13.66 -9.02 23.39
CA GLU A 250 13.83 -9.26 21.95
C GLU A 250 12.89 -10.39 21.50
N PRO A 251 12.13 -10.20 20.41
CA PRO A 251 11.26 -11.25 19.88
C PRO A 251 12.09 -12.47 19.47
N PHE A 252 11.53 -13.69 19.60
CA PHE A 252 12.19 -14.86 19.04
C PHE A 252 12.39 -14.65 17.52
N PRO A 253 13.48 -15.19 16.94
CA PRO A 253 13.69 -15.14 15.49
C PRO A 253 12.49 -15.72 14.74
N GLY A 254 12.06 -15.03 13.68
CA GLY A 254 11.02 -15.52 12.77
C GLY A 254 11.40 -16.88 12.19
N SER A 255 10.44 -17.80 12.08
CA SER A 255 10.72 -19.21 11.78
C SER A 255 9.92 -19.67 10.56
N VAL A 256 10.56 -19.75 9.39
CA VAL A 256 9.93 -20.22 8.15
C VAL A 256 10.22 -21.71 7.94
N ALA A 257 9.18 -22.55 7.78
CA ALA A 257 9.39 -23.96 7.47
C ALA A 257 10.07 -24.13 6.09
N LEU A 258 11.12 -24.94 6.04
CA LEU A 258 11.79 -25.32 4.79
C LEU A 258 11.36 -26.73 4.38
N PRO A 259 11.25 -27.02 3.06
CA PRO A 259 10.93 -28.36 2.59
C PRO A 259 11.92 -29.41 3.10
N ARG A 260 11.40 -30.52 3.64
CA ARG A 260 12.21 -31.63 4.16
C ARG A 260 13.10 -32.23 3.06
N GLY A 261 14.34 -32.57 3.43
CA GLY A 261 15.29 -33.26 2.54
C GLY A 261 15.87 -32.40 1.42
N GLN A 262 15.52 -31.12 1.33
CA GLN A 262 16.02 -30.23 0.27
C GLN A 262 17.18 -29.34 0.73
N VAL A 263 17.58 -29.42 2.00
CA VAL A 263 18.64 -28.56 2.55
C VAL A 263 19.79 -29.42 3.02
N VAL A 264 20.98 -29.11 2.54
CA VAL A 264 22.24 -29.76 2.95
C VAL A 264 23.16 -28.76 3.66
N PHE A 265 24.00 -29.27 4.55
CA PHE A 265 24.86 -28.52 5.45
C PHE A 265 26.27 -29.11 5.50
N ALA A 266 27.29 -28.26 5.55
CA ALA A 266 28.68 -28.61 5.83
C ALA A 266 29.28 -27.64 6.84
N VAL A 267 30.11 -28.13 7.76
CA VAL A 267 30.73 -27.30 8.82
C VAL A 267 31.77 -26.34 8.21
N ASP A 268 31.83 -25.14 8.75
CA ASP A 268 32.86 -24.15 8.40
C ASP A 268 33.86 -24.03 9.54
N THR A 269 35.03 -24.65 9.36
CA THR A 269 36.10 -24.71 10.37
C THR A 269 36.87 -23.41 10.52
N GLU A 270 36.77 -22.49 9.55
CA GLU A 270 37.43 -21.19 9.58
C GLU A 270 36.55 -20.09 10.21
N ALA A 271 35.34 -20.43 10.64
CA ALA A 271 34.46 -19.49 11.33
C ALA A 271 34.94 -19.24 12.77
N ALA A 272 35.03 -17.97 13.16
CA ALA A 272 35.30 -17.58 14.54
C ALA A 272 34.21 -18.15 15.47
N PRO A 273 34.55 -18.54 16.71
CA PRO A 273 33.55 -18.96 17.71
C PRO A 273 32.48 -17.88 17.83
N LEU A 274 31.21 -18.26 17.72
CA LEU A 274 30.10 -17.34 17.87
C LEU A 274 30.05 -16.88 19.33
N ALA A 275 30.45 -15.63 19.60
CA ALA A 275 30.08 -14.96 20.83
C ALA A 275 28.55 -14.84 20.88
N SER A 276 27.96 -15.06 22.07
CA SER A 276 26.52 -15.01 22.38
C SER A 276 25.64 -14.46 21.25
N SER A 277 24.95 -15.36 20.54
CA SER A 277 24.07 -15.01 19.42
C SER A 277 22.62 -14.83 19.90
N PRO A 278 21.85 -13.89 19.33
CA PRO A 278 20.40 -13.79 19.59
C PRO A 278 19.61 -15.03 19.13
N LEU A 279 20.25 -15.94 18.39
CA LEU A 279 19.69 -17.22 17.94
C LEU A 279 20.01 -18.37 18.90
N ASP A 280 20.68 -18.10 20.01
CA ASP A 280 21.06 -19.12 21.00
C ASP A 280 19.85 -19.51 21.84
N VAL A 281 19.60 -20.82 21.96
CA VAL A 281 18.41 -21.36 22.63
C VAL A 281 18.85 -22.48 23.56
N PRO A 282 18.47 -22.45 24.86
CA PRO A 282 18.82 -23.51 25.80
C PRO A 282 18.45 -24.91 25.26
N GLY A 283 19.38 -25.87 25.36
CA GLY A 283 19.21 -27.24 24.87
C GLY A 283 19.48 -27.43 23.36
N ARG A 284 19.94 -26.38 22.66
CA ARG A 284 20.42 -26.44 21.28
C ARG A 284 21.76 -25.73 21.16
N ARG A 285 22.59 -26.19 20.23
CA ARG A 285 23.87 -25.57 19.87
C ARG A 285 23.82 -24.93 18.49
N LEU A 286 24.49 -23.80 18.34
CA LEU A 286 24.71 -23.12 17.06
C LEU A 286 26.05 -23.52 16.44
N ILE A 287 26.02 -24.00 15.21
CA ILE A 287 27.20 -24.48 14.48
C ILE A 287 27.36 -23.66 13.19
N PRO A 288 28.46 -22.92 12.99
CA PRO A 288 28.71 -22.20 11.75
C PRO A 288 29.02 -23.16 10.60
N GLY A 289 28.53 -22.84 9.40
CA GLY A 289 28.70 -23.69 8.23
C GLY A 289 28.20 -23.10 6.93
N PHE A 290 28.15 -23.95 5.92
CA PHE A 290 27.60 -23.67 4.60
C PHE A 290 26.31 -24.45 4.42
N VAL A 291 25.25 -23.74 4.03
CA VAL A 291 23.94 -24.30 3.74
C VAL A 291 23.67 -24.19 2.25
N LYS A 292 23.12 -25.25 1.65
CA LYS A 292 22.60 -25.23 0.28
C LYS A 292 21.18 -25.79 0.24
N PRO A 293 20.17 -24.92 0.01
CA PRO A 293 18.83 -25.36 -0.37
C PRO A 293 18.82 -25.89 -1.81
N ALA A 294 17.89 -26.80 -2.12
CA ALA A 294 17.73 -27.37 -3.45
C ALA A 294 17.50 -26.28 -4.50
N GLY A 295 18.25 -26.33 -5.61
CA GLY A 295 18.18 -25.32 -6.68
C GLY A 295 18.71 -23.93 -6.32
N SER A 296 19.29 -23.75 -5.12
CA SER A 296 19.80 -22.46 -4.64
C SER A 296 21.33 -22.44 -4.53
N ARG A 297 21.90 -21.22 -4.45
CA ARG A 297 23.33 -21.03 -4.21
C ARG A 297 23.73 -21.46 -2.79
N ILE A 298 25.00 -21.84 -2.63
CA ILE A 298 25.60 -22.08 -1.32
C ILE A 298 25.69 -20.75 -0.58
N VAL A 299 25.28 -20.74 0.70
CA VAL A 299 25.32 -19.58 1.58
C VAL A 299 25.95 -19.95 2.91
N ARG A 300 26.73 -19.04 3.49
CA ARG A 300 27.30 -19.20 4.83
C ARG A 300 26.22 -18.90 5.86
N ALA A 301 25.98 -19.80 6.82
CA ALA A 301 24.88 -19.76 7.78
C ALA A 301 25.26 -20.44 9.10
N CYS A 302 24.47 -20.25 10.15
CA CYS A 302 24.54 -21.09 11.34
C CYS A 302 23.47 -22.19 11.31
N LEU A 303 23.76 -23.37 11.85
CA LEU A 303 22.82 -24.47 12.09
C LEU A 303 22.50 -24.55 13.58
N SER A 304 21.23 -24.46 13.96
CA SER A 304 20.74 -24.72 15.32
C SER A 304 20.28 -26.17 15.43
N LEU A 305 20.97 -26.95 16.27
CA LEU A 305 20.76 -28.39 16.40
C LEU A 305 20.60 -28.78 17.88
N PRO A 306 19.68 -29.71 18.24
CA PRO A 306 19.51 -30.14 19.62
C PRO A 306 20.79 -30.74 20.19
N ASP A 307 21.02 -30.52 21.49
CA ASP A 307 22.18 -31.06 22.19
C ASP A 307 22.22 -32.59 22.21
N THR A 308 21.06 -33.22 22.06
CA THR A 308 20.88 -34.68 21.96
C THR A 308 21.38 -35.30 20.66
N VAL A 309 21.49 -34.53 19.57
CA VAL A 309 22.02 -35.01 18.29
C VAL A 309 23.55 -34.96 18.35
N PRO A 310 24.32 -35.85 17.71
CA PRO A 310 25.77 -35.71 17.59
C PRO A 310 26.19 -34.46 16.80
N ALA A 311 27.32 -33.85 17.16
CA ALA A 311 27.84 -32.69 16.43
C ALA A 311 28.30 -33.09 15.01
N PRO A 312 27.90 -32.35 13.96
CA PRO A 312 28.41 -32.59 12.62
C PRO A 312 29.91 -32.27 12.56
N THR A 313 30.65 -33.04 11.79
CA THR A 313 32.09 -32.85 11.55
C THR A 313 32.32 -32.17 10.20
N ASP A 314 33.51 -31.61 10.01
CA ASP A 314 33.97 -31.03 8.74
C ASP A 314 34.25 -32.08 7.65
N GLN A 315 34.36 -33.34 8.04
CA GLN A 315 34.58 -34.48 7.15
C GLN A 315 33.36 -34.87 6.32
N TYR A 316 32.15 -34.40 6.62
CA TYR A 316 30.96 -34.89 5.92
C TYR A 316 29.98 -33.78 5.54
N VAL A 317 29.20 -34.04 4.49
CA VAL A 317 28.03 -33.23 4.14
C VAL A 317 26.79 -33.92 4.72
N TYR A 318 25.94 -33.14 5.36
CA TYR A 318 24.74 -33.62 6.04
C TYR A 318 23.49 -33.09 5.35
N GLN A 319 22.48 -33.94 5.19
CA GLN A 319 21.13 -33.55 4.84
C GLN A 319 20.34 -33.25 6.12
N LEU A 320 19.67 -32.11 6.14
CA LEU A 320 18.85 -31.70 7.29
C LEU A 320 17.54 -32.49 7.31
N ALA A 321 17.21 -33.06 8.47
CA ALA A 321 16.03 -33.89 8.69
C ALA A 321 15.22 -33.41 9.92
N GLY A 322 14.01 -33.94 10.08
CA GLY A 322 13.07 -33.51 11.13
C GLY A 322 12.34 -32.21 10.77
N SER A 323 12.09 -31.31 11.74
CA SER A 323 11.54 -29.98 11.48
C SER A 323 12.65 -29.03 11.06
N VAL A 324 12.78 -28.79 9.75
CA VAL A 324 13.77 -27.85 9.20
C VAL A 324 13.13 -26.48 9.05
N ARG A 325 13.63 -25.47 9.76
CA ARG A 325 13.09 -24.10 9.76
C ARG A 325 14.19 -23.05 9.59
N LEU A 326 13.97 -22.01 8.80
CA LEU A 326 14.84 -20.84 8.72
C LEU A 326 14.48 -19.87 9.85
N LEU A 327 15.43 -19.61 10.74
CA LEU A 327 15.39 -18.59 11.78
C LEU A 327 15.94 -17.27 11.24
N VAL A 328 15.19 -16.18 11.38
CA VAL A 328 15.60 -14.84 10.95
C VAL A 328 15.38 -13.85 12.09
N THR A 329 16.44 -13.20 12.55
CA THR A 329 16.33 -12.05 13.46
C THR A 329 16.07 -10.77 12.68
N ASP A 330 15.39 -9.84 13.32
CA ASP A 330 15.24 -8.51 12.78
C ASP A 330 16.59 -7.76 12.79
N VAL A 331 16.70 -6.70 11.99
CA VAL A 331 17.87 -5.80 12.04
C VAL A 331 17.78 -5.01 13.35
N VAL A 332 18.72 -5.22 14.26
CA VAL A 332 18.86 -4.40 15.47
C VAL A 332 19.98 -3.39 15.20
N GLU A 333 19.78 -2.11 15.51
CA GLU A 333 20.74 -1.04 15.23
C GLU A 333 22.17 -1.43 15.64
N GLY A 334 23.08 -1.53 14.66
CA GLY A 334 24.50 -1.87 14.87
C GLY A 334 24.92 -3.28 14.46
N ASN A 335 24.01 -4.26 14.41
CA ASN A 335 24.26 -5.61 13.89
C ASN A 335 23.26 -5.93 12.77
N GLY A 336 23.75 -6.39 11.61
CA GLY A 336 22.88 -6.82 10.50
C GLY A 336 21.93 -7.95 10.90
N SER A 337 20.91 -8.22 10.08
CA SER A 337 20.02 -9.39 10.27
C SER A 337 20.84 -10.67 10.41
N SER A 338 20.69 -11.37 11.54
CA SER A 338 21.27 -12.69 11.76
C SER A 338 20.26 -13.76 11.36
N TRP A 339 20.72 -14.84 10.76
CA TRP A 339 19.85 -15.94 10.37
C TRP A 339 20.55 -17.28 10.57
N ALA A 340 19.77 -18.30 10.92
CA ALA A 340 20.23 -19.67 11.12
C ALA A 340 19.21 -20.65 10.56
N VAL A 341 19.64 -21.87 10.25
CA VAL A 341 18.73 -22.97 9.93
C VAL A 341 18.60 -23.83 11.18
N ARG A 342 17.38 -24.06 11.63
CA ARG A 342 17.05 -25.00 12.70
C ARG A 342 16.72 -26.35 12.07
N ALA A 343 17.31 -27.42 12.59
CA ALA A 343 16.93 -28.79 12.22
C ALA A 343 16.89 -29.66 13.48
N ASP A 344 16.08 -30.72 13.48
CA ASP A 344 15.97 -31.62 14.63
C ASP A 344 16.84 -32.88 14.47
N ALA A 345 17.27 -33.19 13.24
CA ALA A 345 18.12 -34.32 12.95
C ALA A 345 19.03 -34.05 11.74
N LEU A 346 20.09 -34.85 11.63
CA LEU A 346 21.02 -34.85 10.50
C LEU A 346 21.12 -36.25 9.91
N VAL A 347 21.18 -36.34 8.59
CA VAL A 347 21.49 -37.57 7.85
C VAL A 347 22.80 -37.35 7.11
N ARG A 348 23.81 -38.18 7.38
CA ARG A 348 25.09 -38.12 6.67
C ARG A 348 24.89 -38.58 5.22
N LEU A 349 25.34 -37.78 4.26
CA LEU A 349 25.37 -38.18 2.85
C LEU A 349 26.60 -39.05 2.56
N ASN A 350 26.45 -39.97 1.60
CA ASN A 350 27.59 -40.70 1.06
C ASN A 350 28.45 -39.79 0.15
N GLY A 351 29.68 -40.21 -0.17
CA GLY A 351 30.63 -39.38 -0.92
C GLY A 351 30.11 -38.89 -2.28
N LEU A 352 29.40 -39.76 -3.02
CA LEU A 352 28.84 -39.43 -4.34
C LEU A 352 27.70 -38.41 -4.25
N GLU A 353 26.83 -38.56 -3.26
CA GLU A 353 25.75 -37.59 -3.00
C GLU A 353 26.31 -36.26 -2.52
N ALA A 354 27.32 -36.28 -1.64
CA ALA A 354 28.00 -35.09 -1.15
C ALA A 354 28.67 -34.31 -2.30
N GLU A 355 29.34 -34.98 -3.23
CA GLU A 355 29.96 -34.36 -4.41
C GLU A 355 28.93 -33.62 -5.28
N ARG A 356 27.76 -34.24 -5.51
CA ARG A 356 26.66 -33.64 -6.30
C ARG A 356 26.08 -32.38 -5.66
N THR A 357 26.30 -32.16 -4.37
CA THR A 357 25.89 -30.91 -3.70
C THR A 357 26.84 -29.75 -3.98
N GLY A 358 28.09 -29.99 -4.37
CA GLY A 358 29.11 -28.94 -4.51
C GLY A 358 29.54 -28.29 -3.19
N LEU A 359 29.08 -28.80 -2.03
CA LEU A 359 29.58 -28.44 -0.70
C LEU A 359 30.78 -29.29 -0.28
N TRP A 360 31.07 -30.35 -1.02
CA TRP A 360 32.21 -31.22 -0.78
C TRP A 360 33.54 -30.49 -1.01
N ARG A 361 34.46 -30.58 -0.05
CA ARG A 361 35.81 -30.00 -0.15
C ARG A 361 36.84 -31.14 -0.28
N PRO A 362 37.97 -30.94 -1.00
CA PRO A 362 38.98 -31.99 -1.23
C PRO A 362 39.65 -32.56 0.03
N SER A 363 39.54 -31.90 1.18
CA SER A 363 40.06 -32.37 2.47
C SER A 363 39.20 -33.45 3.14
N VAL A 364 38.06 -33.83 2.54
CA VAL A 364 37.17 -34.89 3.01
C VAL A 364 37.64 -36.24 2.47
N ALA A 365 38.04 -37.15 3.38
CA ALA A 365 38.41 -38.52 3.02
C ALA A 365 37.25 -39.24 2.31
N LEU A 366 37.58 -39.90 1.19
CA LEU A 366 36.72 -40.95 0.63
C LEU A 366 36.57 -42.04 1.68
N ASP A 367 35.38 -42.61 1.85
CA ASP A 367 35.15 -43.77 2.71
C ASP A 367 36.27 -44.79 2.46
N GLU A 368 37.11 -45.04 3.47
CA GLU A 368 38.08 -46.12 3.46
C GLU A 368 37.29 -47.41 3.24
N LYS A 369 37.46 -47.95 2.02
CA LYS A 369 36.79 -49.17 1.59
C LYS A 369 37.10 -50.28 2.58
N TYR A 370 36.02 -50.77 3.20
CA TYR A 370 35.88 -52.11 3.74
C TYR A 370 36.73 -53.12 2.94
N VAL A 371 37.72 -53.72 3.59
CA VAL A 371 38.63 -54.70 3.02
C VAL A 371 37.84 -55.95 2.60
N PRO A 372 37.83 -56.33 1.31
CA PRO A 372 37.42 -57.68 0.91
C PRO A 372 38.63 -58.61 1.02
N ALA A 373 38.43 -59.77 1.63
CA ALA A 373 39.41 -60.84 1.71
C ALA A 373 39.86 -61.29 0.30
N ALA A 374 41.17 -61.56 0.20
CA ALA A 374 41.84 -61.98 -1.01
C ALA A 374 41.30 -63.31 -1.58
N ARG A 375 41.07 -63.34 -2.90
CA ARG A 375 41.34 -64.52 -3.73
C ARG A 375 42.02 -64.09 -5.04
N ALA A 376 43.32 -64.37 -5.04
CA ALA A 376 44.06 -65.06 -6.09
C ALA A 376 43.92 -64.61 -7.56
N SER A 377 45.05 -64.05 -8.02
CA SER A 377 45.76 -64.45 -9.24
C SER A 377 45.47 -63.72 -10.55
N SER A 378 46.58 -63.20 -11.08
CA SER A 378 47.04 -63.26 -12.49
C SER A 378 47.34 -61.86 -13.04
N THR A 379 48.58 -61.38 -12.86
CA THR A 379 49.70 -61.37 -13.83
C THR A 379 49.56 -60.46 -15.05
N CYS A 380 50.57 -59.60 -15.19
CA CYS A 380 51.07 -58.90 -16.39
C CYS A 380 50.17 -57.79 -16.98
N GLU A 381 50.64 -56.66 -17.51
CA GLU A 381 51.97 -56.08 -17.72
C GLU A 381 51.76 -54.59 -18.11
N ARG A 382 52.75 -53.75 -17.79
CA ARG A 382 53.29 -52.61 -18.58
C ARG A 382 52.36 -51.64 -19.35
N ALA A 383 52.51 -50.36 -19.00
CA ALA A 383 52.17 -49.15 -19.77
C ALA A 383 52.96 -49.04 -21.11
N PRO A 384 52.84 -47.92 -21.88
CA PRO A 384 51.74 -46.98 -22.17
C PRO A 384 51.43 -46.99 -23.68
N LEU A 385 50.52 -46.14 -24.21
CA LEU A 385 50.64 -45.45 -25.53
C LEU A 385 49.31 -44.74 -25.92
N THR A 386 49.45 -43.43 -26.12
CA THR A 386 48.93 -42.62 -27.25
C THR A 386 47.42 -42.37 -27.42
N GLU A 387 47.10 -41.08 -27.54
CA GLU A 387 45.84 -40.51 -28.02
C GLU A 387 45.36 -41.11 -29.36
N PRO A 388 44.06 -40.95 -29.70
CA PRO A 388 43.76 -39.86 -30.62
C PRO A 388 42.51 -39.05 -30.30
N ALA A 389 42.57 -37.79 -30.72
CA ALA A 389 41.53 -36.79 -30.69
C ALA A 389 40.26 -37.16 -31.48
N ALA A 390 39.11 -36.66 -31.01
CA ALA A 390 37.96 -36.34 -31.85
C ALA A 390 37.19 -35.15 -31.25
N SER A 391 37.63 -33.95 -31.65
CA SER A 391 36.80 -32.78 -32.01
C SER A 391 35.38 -32.65 -31.40
N GLY A 392 35.25 -31.72 -30.45
CA GLY A 392 34.00 -30.99 -30.16
C GLY A 392 34.12 -29.53 -30.61
N PRO A 393 33.01 -28.87 -31.04
CA PRO A 393 33.05 -27.57 -31.71
C PRO A 393 33.40 -26.43 -30.73
N LYS A 394 34.42 -25.65 -31.11
CA LYS A 394 34.82 -24.40 -30.44
C LYS A 394 33.67 -23.38 -30.47
N THR A 395 33.16 -23.01 -29.31
CA THR A 395 32.47 -21.73 -29.11
C THR A 395 33.54 -20.66 -28.89
N PRO A 396 33.51 -19.50 -29.58
CA PRO A 396 34.58 -18.51 -29.45
C PRO A 396 34.47 -17.77 -28.12
N GLU A 397 35.38 -18.04 -27.19
CA GLU A 397 35.67 -17.15 -26.06
C GLU A 397 36.16 -15.82 -26.62
N THR A 398 35.28 -14.83 -26.67
CA THR A 398 35.66 -13.45 -26.98
C THR A 398 36.17 -12.83 -25.69
N ALA A 399 37.43 -12.41 -25.66
CA ALA A 399 38.05 -11.79 -24.48
C ALA A 399 37.18 -10.64 -23.92
N PRO A 400 36.99 -10.54 -22.59
CA PRO A 400 36.03 -9.61 -21.96
C PRO A 400 36.27 -8.14 -22.30
N GLY A 401 37.52 -7.73 -22.59
CA GLY A 401 37.84 -6.37 -23.02
C GLY A 401 37.23 -5.99 -24.37
N LYS A 402 37.23 -6.90 -25.35
CA LYS A 402 36.66 -6.65 -26.69
C LYS A 402 35.14 -6.49 -26.65
N ALA A 403 34.48 -7.23 -25.76
CA ALA A 403 33.05 -7.12 -25.51
C ALA A 403 32.67 -5.77 -24.85
N ALA A 404 33.50 -5.29 -23.90
CA ALA A 404 33.29 -4.00 -23.26
C ALA A 404 33.52 -2.83 -24.24
N ASP A 405 34.50 -2.91 -25.14
CA ASP A 405 34.76 -1.88 -26.15
C ASP A 405 33.63 -1.74 -27.17
N GLU A 406 33.04 -2.86 -27.61
CA GLU A 406 31.87 -2.83 -28.51
C GLU A 406 30.63 -2.24 -27.81
N LEU A 407 30.42 -2.58 -26.54
CA LEU A 407 29.35 -1.96 -25.74
C LEU A 407 29.59 -0.45 -25.53
N ARG A 408 30.84 -0.06 -25.27
CA ARG A 408 31.26 1.35 -25.10
C ARG A 408 30.91 2.18 -26.34
N LYS A 409 31.29 1.73 -27.54
CA LYS A 409 30.97 2.40 -28.81
C LYS A 409 29.46 2.61 -29.02
N VAL A 410 28.65 1.60 -28.68
CA VAL A 410 27.19 1.70 -28.81
C VAL A 410 26.63 2.73 -27.83
N LEU A 411 27.11 2.74 -26.58
CA LEU A 411 26.69 3.69 -25.56
C LEU A 411 27.13 5.13 -25.89
N GLU A 412 28.31 5.33 -26.46
CA GLU A 412 28.75 6.62 -26.99
C GLU A 412 27.81 7.12 -28.10
N GLY A 413 27.40 6.24 -29.02
CA GLY A 413 26.44 6.56 -30.07
C GLY A 413 25.03 6.89 -29.54
N VAL A 414 24.61 6.25 -28.44
CA VAL A 414 23.36 6.55 -27.73
C VAL A 414 23.46 7.90 -27.01
N ALA A 415 24.61 8.15 -26.36
CA ALA A 415 24.91 9.41 -25.69
C ALA A 415 24.89 10.60 -26.66
N ALA A 416 25.49 10.44 -27.84
CA ALA A 416 25.53 11.46 -28.89
C ALA A 416 24.15 11.82 -29.46
N LYS A 417 23.21 10.88 -29.40
CA LYS A 417 21.80 11.08 -29.80
C LYS A 417 20.92 11.62 -28.66
N GLY A 418 21.46 11.79 -27.45
CA GLY A 418 20.70 12.21 -26.28
C GLY A 418 19.65 11.18 -25.82
N ALA A 419 19.87 9.90 -26.13
CA ALA A 419 18.94 8.82 -25.81
C ALA A 419 19.42 7.99 -24.60
N THR A 420 18.54 7.15 -24.08
CA THR A 420 18.87 6.03 -23.17
C THR A 420 18.58 4.72 -23.89
N ILE A 421 19.15 3.61 -23.44
CA ILE A 421 19.00 2.31 -24.09
C ILE A 421 18.67 1.21 -23.07
N THR A 422 17.86 0.24 -23.43
CA THR A 422 17.57 -0.93 -22.58
C THR A 422 18.46 -2.12 -22.94
N TRP A 423 18.56 -3.11 -22.05
CA TRP A 423 19.23 -4.38 -22.38
C TRP A 423 18.60 -5.10 -23.59
N GLY A 424 17.28 -4.97 -23.78
CA GLY A 424 16.59 -5.52 -24.95
C GLY A 424 17.06 -4.87 -26.25
N GLU A 425 17.13 -3.54 -26.28
CA GLU A 425 17.62 -2.77 -27.44
C GLU A 425 19.12 -2.96 -27.69
N LEU A 426 19.93 -3.15 -26.63
CA LEU A 426 21.34 -3.53 -26.76
C LEU A 426 21.48 -4.92 -27.39
N THR A 427 20.57 -5.84 -27.11
CA THR A 427 20.56 -7.19 -27.70
C THR A 427 20.29 -7.16 -29.19
N GLU A 428 19.42 -6.25 -29.66
CA GLU A 428 19.17 -6.05 -31.08
C GLU A 428 20.38 -5.49 -31.83
N ARG A 429 21.17 -4.63 -31.16
CA ARG A 429 22.33 -3.95 -31.77
C ARG A 429 23.64 -4.74 -31.70
N LEU A 430 23.87 -5.45 -30.61
CA LEU A 430 25.12 -6.18 -30.34
C LEU A 430 24.96 -7.71 -30.50
N GLY A 431 23.74 -8.22 -30.57
CA GLY A 431 23.42 -9.63 -30.68
C GLY A 431 23.07 -10.31 -29.34
N ARG A 432 22.60 -11.56 -29.41
CA ARG A 432 22.07 -12.33 -28.27
C ARG A 432 23.07 -12.58 -27.14
N TRP A 433 24.37 -12.53 -27.42
CA TRP A 433 25.40 -12.76 -26.41
C TRP A 433 25.30 -11.79 -25.22
N VAL A 434 24.80 -10.56 -25.42
CA VAL A 434 24.59 -9.59 -24.32
C VAL A 434 23.40 -9.98 -23.43
N HIS A 435 22.36 -10.56 -24.03
CA HIS A 435 21.17 -11.05 -23.31
C HIS A 435 21.44 -12.38 -22.60
N ASP A 436 22.25 -13.25 -23.18
CA ASP A 436 22.51 -14.57 -22.60
C ASP A 436 23.47 -14.52 -21.39
N LEU A 437 24.06 -13.35 -21.13
CA LEU A 437 24.87 -13.10 -19.93
C LEU A 437 24.00 -13.03 -18.66
N PRO A 438 24.34 -13.78 -17.61
CA PRO A 438 23.76 -13.60 -16.28
C PRO A 438 23.98 -12.17 -15.75
N ASN A 439 23.06 -11.67 -14.92
CA ASN A 439 23.16 -10.36 -14.26
C ASN A 439 24.54 -10.03 -13.66
N PRO A 440 25.26 -10.93 -12.96
CA PRO A 440 26.61 -10.62 -12.45
C PRO A 440 27.64 -10.36 -13.57
N LYS A 441 27.57 -11.09 -14.69
CA LYS A 441 28.46 -10.84 -15.84
C LYS A 441 28.11 -9.54 -16.58
N ARG A 442 26.82 -9.15 -16.61
CA ARG A 442 26.41 -7.83 -17.13
C ARG A 442 26.91 -6.68 -16.26
N GLN A 443 26.93 -6.86 -14.93
CA GLN A 443 27.53 -5.90 -14.01
C GLN A 443 29.03 -5.74 -14.26
N GLU A 444 29.77 -6.84 -14.39
CA GLU A 444 31.21 -6.83 -14.70
C GLU A 444 31.48 -6.11 -16.02
N LEU A 445 30.67 -6.37 -17.05
CA LEU A 445 30.77 -5.70 -18.35
C LEU A 445 30.55 -4.17 -18.25
N LEU A 446 29.56 -3.71 -17.47
CA LEU A 446 29.32 -2.27 -17.26
C LEU A 446 30.44 -1.61 -16.45
N VAL A 447 31.04 -2.33 -15.49
CA VAL A 447 32.22 -1.85 -14.76
C VAL A 447 33.41 -1.70 -15.71
N GLU A 448 33.62 -2.65 -16.64
CA GLU A 448 34.69 -2.57 -17.65
C GLU A 448 34.45 -1.45 -18.68
N VAL A 449 33.20 -1.15 -19.04
CA VAL A 449 32.84 -0.03 -19.93
C VAL A 449 33.28 1.33 -19.36
N ASP A 450 33.19 1.51 -18.05
CA ASP A 450 33.53 2.79 -17.40
C ASP A 450 34.95 2.80 -16.80
N ARG A 451 35.75 1.75 -17.01
CA ARG A 451 37.16 1.70 -16.60
C ARG A 451 38.09 2.30 -17.67
N PRO A 452 39.16 3.03 -17.25
CA PRO A 452 39.38 3.56 -15.90
C PRO A 452 38.46 4.77 -15.62
N ARG A 453 37.98 4.88 -14.37
CA ARG A 453 37.18 6.04 -13.95
C ARG A 453 38.05 7.28 -13.86
N VAL A 454 37.85 8.22 -14.78
CA VAL A 454 38.45 9.56 -14.72
C VAL A 454 37.48 10.47 -13.95
N PRO A 455 37.89 11.09 -12.83
CA PRO A 455 37.08 12.09 -12.15
C PRO A 455 36.64 13.17 -13.15
N ASP A 456 35.40 13.64 -13.04
CA ASP A 456 34.74 14.60 -13.94
C ASP A 456 34.27 14.10 -15.32
N HIS A 457 34.67 12.92 -15.78
CA HIS A 457 34.07 12.29 -16.98
C HIS A 457 32.72 11.63 -16.67
N PRO A 458 31.71 11.79 -17.54
CA PRO A 458 30.41 11.16 -17.32
C PRO A 458 30.41 9.66 -17.64
N LEU A 459 29.69 8.89 -16.82
CA LEU A 459 29.57 7.43 -16.97
C LEU A 459 28.67 7.06 -18.15
N LEU A 460 29.08 6.07 -18.94
CA LEU A 460 28.29 5.53 -20.05
C LEU A 460 27.29 4.48 -19.58
N SER A 461 27.60 3.72 -18.51
CA SER A 461 26.68 2.71 -17.95
C SER A 461 25.36 3.30 -17.46
N VAL A 462 25.31 4.59 -17.12
CA VAL A 462 24.09 5.29 -16.67
C VAL A 462 23.02 5.38 -17.77
N LEU A 463 23.42 5.29 -19.04
CA LEU A 463 22.50 5.32 -20.18
C LEU A 463 21.73 4.02 -20.33
N VAL A 464 22.17 2.95 -19.66
CA VAL A 464 21.45 1.67 -19.65
C VAL A 464 20.35 1.75 -18.60
N VAL A 465 19.10 1.71 -19.06
CA VAL A 465 17.90 1.80 -18.23
C VAL A 465 17.08 0.52 -18.33
N THR A 466 16.23 0.31 -17.33
CA THR A 466 15.14 -0.67 -17.42
C THR A 466 14.15 -0.26 -18.50
N HIS A 467 13.30 -1.19 -18.95
CA HIS A 467 12.23 -0.92 -19.91
C HIS A 467 11.21 0.15 -19.43
N LEU A 468 11.21 0.49 -18.14
CA LEU A 468 10.41 1.55 -17.54
C LEU A 468 11.12 2.92 -17.53
N GLY A 469 12.29 3.04 -18.19
CA GLY A 469 13.11 4.25 -18.19
C GLY A 469 13.77 4.57 -16.85
N ARG A 470 13.77 3.62 -15.90
CA ARG A 470 14.42 3.77 -14.58
C ARG A 470 15.86 3.25 -14.61
N PRO A 471 16.77 3.78 -13.75
CA PRO A 471 18.11 3.24 -13.59
C PRO A 471 18.11 1.74 -13.26
N LEU A 472 19.16 1.00 -13.63
CA LEU A 472 19.26 -0.42 -13.33
C LEU A 472 19.24 -0.68 -11.82
N PRO A 473 18.55 -1.73 -11.32
CA PRO A 473 18.47 -2.04 -9.87
C PRO A 473 19.83 -2.27 -9.20
N TYR A 474 20.84 -2.64 -9.99
CA TYR A 474 22.20 -2.87 -9.53
C TYR A 474 23.19 -1.75 -9.91
N LEU A 475 22.70 -0.60 -10.37
CA LEU A 475 23.57 0.53 -10.73
C LEU A 475 24.40 1.01 -9.53
N GLY A 476 23.84 0.99 -8.31
CA GLY A 476 24.59 1.29 -7.08
C GLY A 476 25.80 0.37 -6.86
N GLN A 477 25.66 -0.92 -7.18
CA GLN A 477 26.75 -1.90 -7.09
C GLN A 477 27.83 -1.67 -8.16
N VAL A 478 27.45 -1.22 -9.37
CA VAL A 478 28.39 -0.81 -10.43
C VAL A 478 29.20 0.41 -9.97
N LEU A 479 28.55 1.40 -9.35
CA LEU A 479 29.21 2.59 -8.80
C LEU A 479 30.19 2.26 -7.68
N SER A 480 29.79 1.39 -6.75
CA SER A 480 30.65 0.92 -5.65
C SER A 480 31.91 0.23 -6.20
N ARG A 481 31.79 -0.63 -7.22
CA ARG A 481 32.92 -1.29 -7.89
C ARG A 481 33.80 -0.34 -8.72
N LEU A 482 33.30 0.83 -9.09
CA LEU A 482 34.04 1.92 -9.74
C LEU A 482 34.63 2.93 -8.74
N GLY A 483 34.51 2.66 -7.42
CA GLY A 483 35.03 3.52 -6.35
C GLY A 483 34.25 4.83 -6.17
N ALA A 484 32.98 4.88 -6.58
CA ALA A 484 32.09 6.02 -6.35
C ALA A 484 31.24 5.83 -5.10
N ALA A 485 30.93 6.92 -4.39
CA ALA A 485 30.03 6.88 -3.24
C ALA A 485 28.62 6.45 -3.70
N GLU A 486 28.09 5.39 -3.07
CA GLU A 486 26.76 4.88 -3.40
C GLU A 486 25.68 5.83 -2.82
N PRO A 487 24.68 6.25 -3.62
CA PRO A 487 23.59 7.08 -3.12
C PRO A 487 22.80 6.39 -2.00
N ALA A 488 22.56 7.10 -0.89
CA ALA A 488 21.98 6.55 0.35
C ALA A 488 20.51 6.07 0.26
N SER A 489 19.83 6.28 -0.87
CA SER A 489 18.46 5.81 -1.10
C SER A 489 18.16 5.62 -2.58
N GLU A 490 17.13 4.85 -2.92
CA GLU A 490 16.68 4.65 -4.31
C GLU A 490 16.29 5.98 -4.98
N PHE A 491 15.68 6.89 -4.22
CA PHE A 491 15.34 8.23 -4.71
C PHE A 491 16.58 9.10 -4.96
N ALA A 492 17.63 8.96 -4.13
CA ALA A 492 18.91 9.62 -4.37
C ALA A 492 19.63 9.03 -5.59
N LEU A 493 19.56 7.71 -5.79
CA LEU A 493 20.12 7.03 -6.97
C LEU A 493 19.41 7.48 -8.26
N GLN A 494 18.09 7.64 -8.23
CA GLN A 494 17.32 8.15 -9.37
C GLN A 494 17.69 9.60 -9.73
N GLN A 495 17.78 10.48 -8.74
CA GLN A 495 18.19 11.88 -8.98
C GLN A 495 19.63 11.98 -9.48
N TRP A 496 20.54 11.20 -8.88
CA TRP A 496 21.92 11.12 -9.31
C TRP A 496 22.03 10.61 -10.75
N ALA A 497 21.35 9.52 -11.09
CA ALA A 497 21.37 8.93 -12.44
C ALA A 497 20.76 9.86 -13.50
N ALA A 498 19.75 10.65 -13.14
CA ALA A 498 19.18 11.67 -14.03
C ALA A 498 20.15 12.83 -14.27
N ALA A 499 20.86 13.28 -13.23
CA ALA A 499 21.89 14.31 -13.35
C ALA A 499 23.08 13.83 -14.19
N GLU A 500 23.53 12.60 -13.95
CA GLU A 500 24.65 11.99 -14.65
C GLU A 500 24.31 11.70 -16.11
N THR A 501 23.11 11.16 -16.42
CA THR A 501 22.62 10.98 -17.81
C THR A 501 22.68 12.29 -18.60
N LYS A 502 22.25 13.40 -17.99
CA LYS A 502 22.29 14.73 -18.63
C LYS A 502 23.72 15.21 -18.87
N LYS A 503 24.65 14.88 -17.95
CA LYS A 503 26.07 15.16 -18.09
C LYS A 503 26.68 14.34 -19.24
N THR A 504 26.32 13.05 -19.36
CA THR A 504 26.73 12.16 -20.45
C THR A 504 26.21 12.68 -21.80
N HIS A 505 24.94 13.03 -21.92
CA HIS A 505 24.39 13.62 -23.14
C HIS A 505 25.08 14.92 -23.54
N GLY A 506 25.42 15.79 -22.57
CA GLY A 506 26.14 17.03 -22.81
C GLY A 506 27.58 16.84 -23.28
N ALA A 507 28.27 15.79 -22.79
CA ALA A 507 29.66 15.52 -23.16
C ALA A 507 29.79 14.87 -24.55
N TYR A 508 28.84 14.01 -24.94
CA TYR A 508 28.90 13.26 -26.20
C TYR A 508 28.03 13.87 -27.32
N GLY A 509 27.12 14.78 -26.99
CA GLY A 509 26.37 15.52 -27.99
C GLY A 509 27.18 16.67 -28.56
N HIS A 510 27.79 16.51 -29.75
CA HIS A 510 27.84 17.49 -30.87
C HIS A 510 28.87 17.12 -31.97
N ARG A 511 28.38 16.71 -33.16
CA ARG A 511 29.08 16.91 -34.45
C ARG A 511 28.09 16.96 -35.62
N ARG A 512 27.39 18.08 -35.82
CA ARG A 512 26.92 18.52 -37.15
C ARG A 512 26.46 19.98 -37.17
N THR A 513 27.41 20.91 -37.14
CA THR A 513 27.49 22.11 -38.00
C THR A 513 28.64 22.99 -37.52
N ARG A 514 29.78 22.91 -38.20
CA ARG A 514 30.77 23.99 -38.22
C ARG A 514 31.04 24.29 -39.68
N ALA A 515 30.52 25.41 -40.16
CA ALA A 515 31.03 26.09 -41.33
C ALA A 515 31.24 27.56 -40.93
N SER A 516 32.49 27.99 -41.07
CA SER A 516 33.01 29.36 -41.12
C SER A 516 32.68 30.36 -40.01
N ALA A 517 33.65 30.59 -39.12
CA ALA A 517 34.39 31.87 -39.04
C ALA A 517 35.39 31.84 -37.86
N ALA A 518 36.56 32.44 -38.07
CA ALA A 518 37.62 32.64 -37.09
C ALA A 518 37.22 33.68 -36.00
N PRO A 519 37.98 33.82 -34.89
CA PRO A 519 37.48 34.38 -33.64
C PRO A 519 37.50 35.91 -33.60
N PRO A 520 36.71 36.52 -32.70
CA PRO A 520 37.35 37.53 -31.87
C PRO A 520 37.01 37.41 -30.38
N SER A 521 38.08 37.60 -29.60
CA SER A 521 38.21 38.45 -28.42
C SER A 521 37.20 38.38 -27.28
N ALA A 522 37.77 38.17 -26.11
CA ALA A 522 37.17 38.40 -24.80
C ALA A 522 36.58 39.81 -24.67
N ALA A 523 35.26 39.91 -24.62
CA ALA A 523 34.58 41.05 -24.01
C ALA A 523 33.17 40.64 -23.55
N LYS A 524 32.97 40.70 -22.22
CA LYS A 524 31.68 40.83 -21.52
C LYS A 524 30.57 39.83 -21.91
N ARG A 525 30.49 38.69 -21.21
CA ARG A 525 29.21 37.97 -21.05
C ARG A 525 28.29 38.81 -20.14
N PRO A 526 27.11 39.27 -20.61
CA PRO A 526 26.10 39.81 -19.71
C PRO A 526 25.52 38.66 -18.88
N ALA A 527 25.01 39.01 -17.71
CA ALA A 527 24.48 38.10 -16.71
C ALA A 527 23.52 37.06 -17.32
N THR A 528 23.66 35.82 -16.85
CA THR A 528 22.79 34.67 -17.07
C THR A 528 21.32 35.06 -17.17
N GLY A 529 20.73 34.93 -18.36
CA GLY A 529 19.27 34.93 -18.51
C GLY A 529 18.68 33.77 -17.70
N GLU A 530 17.81 34.09 -16.75
CA GLU A 530 17.17 33.10 -15.89
C GLU A 530 16.36 32.11 -16.74
N ARG A 531 16.60 30.81 -16.48
CA ARG A 531 15.91 29.72 -17.15
C ARG A 531 14.43 29.72 -16.74
N ALA A 532 13.54 29.55 -17.72
CA ALA A 532 12.09 29.48 -17.48
C ALA A 532 11.72 28.34 -16.49
N PRO A 533 10.65 28.50 -15.69
CA PRO A 533 10.23 27.51 -14.71
C PRO A 533 9.72 26.22 -15.36
N ILE A 534 9.96 25.09 -14.68
CA ILE A 534 9.50 23.76 -15.11
C ILE A 534 8.00 23.64 -14.83
N GLY A 535 7.23 22.97 -15.69
CA GLY A 535 5.78 22.82 -15.53
C GLY A 535 5.34 22.15 -14.22
N SER A 536 6.19 21.31 -13.62
CA SER A 536 5.97 20.74 -12.28
C SER A 536 6.00 21.80 -11.18
N ASP A 537 6.98 22.71 -11.22
CA ASP A 537 7.20 23.76 -10.22
C ASP A 537 6.01 24.73 -10.24
N LEU A 538 5.47 25.04 -11.43
CA LEU A 538 4.27 25.85 -11.59
C LEU A 538 3.03 25.19 -10.99
N LYS A 539 2.80 23.89 -11.27
CA LYS A 539 1.68 23.13 -10.67
C LYS A 539 1.80 23.07 -9.15
N GLN A 540 3.01 22.87 -8.63
CA GLN A 540 3.26 22.87 -7.18
C GLN A 540 3.01 24.24 -6.57
N ALA A 541 3.43 25.31 -7.23
CA ALA A 541 3.18 26.67 -6.76
C ALA A 541 1.70 27.03 -6.75
N HIS A 542 0.92 26.57 -7.74
CA HIS A 542 -0.54 26.73 -7.74
C HIS A 542 -1.20 26.06 -6.53
N ARG A 543 -0.83 24.81 -6.20
CA ARG A 543 -1.31 24.12 -5.00
C ARG A 543 -0.91 24.87 -3.72
N ARG A 544 0.36 25.29 -3.63
CA ARG A 544 0.89 26.01 -2.48
C ARG A 544 0.14 27.32 -2.19
N ARG A 545 -0.23 28.06 -3.24
CA ARG A 545 -1.01 29.30 -3.11
C ARG A 545 -2.44 29.06 -2.63
N ALA A 546 -3.04 27.91 -2.95
CA ALA A 546 -4.36 27.57 -2.46
C ALA A 546 -4.30 27.24 -0.96
N GLU A 547 -3.35 26.38 -0.58
CA GLU A 547 -3.12 25.97 0.81
C GLU A 547 -2.76 27.16 1.72
N MET A 548 -1.88 28.06 1.26
CA MET A 548 -1.50 29.26 2.00
C MET A 548 -2.70 30.20 2.23
N ARG A 549 -3.59 30.38 1.23
CA ARG A 549 -4.80 31.21 1.40
C ARG A 549 -5.75 30.63 2.44
N GLU A 550 -6.00 29.33 2.36
CA GLU A 550 -6.85 28.63 3.34
C GLU A 550 -6.31 28.79 4.77
N LYS A 551 -4.99 28.59 4.96
CA LYS A 551 -4.36 28.73 6.27
C LYS A 551 -4.30 30.17 6.77
N LEU A 552 -4.18 31.16 5.89
CA LEU A 552 -4.27 32.57 6.28
C LEU A 552 -5.67 32.94 6.78
N GLU A 553 -6.73 32.43 6.14
CA GLU A 553 -8.10 32.62 6.64
C GLU A 553 -8.32 31.96 8.00
N GLU A 554 -7.78 30.75 8.19
CA GLU A 554 -7.84 30.03 9.47
C GLU A 554 -7.04 30.76 10.57
N ALA A 555 -5.85 31.26 10.23
CA ALA A 555 -5.02 32.08 11.11
C ALA A 555 -5.73 33.39 11.49
N ALA A 556 -6.41 34.05 10.56
CA ALA A 556 -7.17 35.28 10.83
C ALA A 556 -8.32 35.03 11.81
N ARG A 557 -9.07 33.93 11.63
CA ARG A 557 -10.12 33.49 12.59
C ARG A 557 -9.55 33.18 13.97
N THR A 558 -8.37 32.54 14.02
CA THR A 558 -7.69 32.18 15.28
C THR A 558 -7.12 33.40 16.00
N ARG A 559 -6.54 34.35 15.24
CA ARG A 559 -6.03 35.63 15.75
C ARG A 559 -7.13 36.44 16.40
N ALA A 560 -8.34 36.49 15.80
CA ALA A 560 -9.48 37.21 16.38
C ALA A 560 -9.88 36.71 17.79
N ARG A 561 -9.53 35.46 18.12
CA ARG A 561 -9.85 34.81 19.40
C ARG A 561 -8.66 34.71 20.36
N THR A 562 -7.45 35.06 19.92
CA THR A 562 -6.20 34.89 20.67
C THR A 562 -5.71 36.22 21.23
N LYS A 563 -5.17 36.23 22.46
CA LYS A 563 -4.60 37.43 23.11
C LYS A 563 -3.11 37.24 23.46
N GLY A 564 -2.41 38.34 23.75
CA GLY A 564 -1.01 38.33 24.21
C GLY A 564 0.03 38.07 23.11
N ALA A 565 1.22 37.61 23.51
CA ALA A 565 2.37 37.41 22.61
C ALA A 565 2.08 36.46 21.42
N ARG A 566 1.20 35.47 21.62
CA ARG A 566 0.76 34.58 20.55
C ARG A 566 -0.04 35.30 19.47
N ALA A 567 -0.88 36.27 19.85
CA ALA A 567 -1.64 37.07 18.90
C ALA A 567 -0.72 37.95 18.03
N GLN A 568 0.34 38.51 18.62
CA GLN A 568 1.35 39.30 17.89
C GLN A 568 2.12 38.42 16.89
N ARG A 569 2.60 37.24 17.32
CA ARG A 569 3.29 36.29 16.43
C ARG A 569 2.39 35.82 15.29
N LEU A 570 1.12 35.54 15.57
CA LEU A 570 0.14 35.14 14.56
C LEU A 570 -0.16 36.29 13.59
N SER A 571 -0.28 37.53 14.06
CA SER A 571 -0.41 38.70 13.18
C SER A 571 0.83 38.91 12.29
N GLN A 572 2.03 38.69 12.81
CA GLN A 572 3.26 38.75 12.02
C GLN A 572 3.31 37.66 10.95
N ALA A 573 2.94 36.42 11.32
CA ALA A 573 2.86 35.28 10.41
C ALA A 573 1.86 35.50 9.28
N ILE A 574 0.68 36.06 9.60
CA ILE A 574 -0.34 36.41 8.61
C ILE A 574 0.23 37.42 7.61
N ARG A 575 0.87 38.49 8.10
CA ARG A 575 1.48 39.51 7.23
C ARG A 575 2.56 38.90 6.32
N GLN A 576 3.40 38.02 6.84
CA GLN A 576 4.43 37.33 6.06
C GLN A 576 3.83 36.41 4.98
N GLY A 577 2.75 35.67 5.30
CA GLY A 577 2.06 34.83 4.32
C GLY A 577 1.34 35.63 3.23
N GLU A 578 0.74 36.77 3.56
CA GLU A 578 0.14 37.68 2.57
C GLU A 578 1.20 38.29 1.64
N GLU A 579 2.33 38.74 2.19
CA GLU A 579 3.46 39.25 1.41
C GLU A 579 4.06 38.16 0.51
N HIS A 580 4.18 36.94 1.04
CA HIS A 580 4.62 35.77 0.28
C HIS A 580 3.71 35.49 -0.93
N LEU A 581 2.38 35.57 -0.75
CA LEU A 581 1.43 35.40 -1.86
C LEU A 581 1.55 36.49 -2.93
N ARG A 582 1.85 37.74 -2.55
CA ARG A 582 2.05 38.86 -3.51
C ARG A 582 3.29 38.66 -4.37
N ARG A 583 4.39 38.19 -3.77
CA ARG A 583 5.66 37.91 -4.48
C ARG A 583 5.54 36.83 -5.55
N TYR A 584 4.48 36.01 -5.55
CA TYR A 584 4.28 34.96 -6.55
C TYR A 584 4.26 35.51 -7.99
N GLU A 585 3.60 36.65 -8.22
CA GLU A 585 3.45 37.21 -9.57
C GLU A 585 4.80 37.63 -10.19
N GLU A 586 5.75 38.04 -9.34
CA GLU A 586 7.10 38.44 -9.71
C GLU A 586 8.02 37.23 -9.99
N VAL A 587 7.83 36.12 -9.25
CA VAL A 587 8.69 34.94 -9.34
C VAL A 587 8.18 33.86 -10.30
N ARG A 588 6.91 33.87 -10.70
CA ARG A 588 6.29 32.82 -11.54
C ARG A 588 6.97 32.62 -12.90
N SER A 589 7.67 33.64 -13.41
CA SER A 589 8.37 33.60 -14.69
C SER A 589 9.85 33.21 -14.57
N ARG A 590 10.37 33.05 -13.34
CA ARG A 590 11.80 32.85 -13.06
C ARG A 590 12.00 31.52 -12.32
N GLY A 591 12.58 30.51 -12.98
CA GLY A 591 12.60 29.15 -12.45
C GLY A 591 13.34 28.96 -11.12
N ARG A 592 14.42 29.71 -10.88
CA ARG A 592 15.15 29.67 -9.59
C ARG A 592 14.35 30.36 -8.50
N ALA A 593 13.90 31.58 -8.74
CA ALA A 593 13.10 32.34 -7.79
C ALA A 593 11.79 31.64 -7.42
N LEU A 594 11.17 30.90 -8.35
CA LEU A 594 9.97 30.10 -8.08
C LEU A 594 10.24 28.95 -7.10
N ARG A 595 11.41 28.30 -7.17
CA ARG A 595 11.80 27.25 -6.22
C ARG A 595 12.14 27.80 -4.85
N ASP A 596 12.83 28.94 -4.80
CA ASP A 596 13.11 29.63 -3.53
C ASP A 596 11.80 30.09 -2.87
N TRP A 597 10.84 30.57 -3.69
CA TRP A 597 9.48 30.88 -3.24
C TRP A 597 8.75 29.62 -2.71
N LEU A 598 8.82 28.48 -3.40
CA LEU A 598 8.22 27.24 -2.89
C LEU A 598 8.78 26.84 -1.51
N GLY A 599 10.09 26.92 -1.33
CA GLY A 599 10.75 26.60 -0.05
C GLY A 599 10.38 27.57 1.08
N GLU A 600 10.25 28.86 0.79
CA GLU A 600 9.77 29.84 1.78
C GLU A 600 8.29 29.60 2.15
N GLY A 601 7.47 29.20 1.17
CA GLY A 601 6.07 28.85 1.40
C GLY A 601 5.89 27.67 2.34
N ASP A 602 6.75 26.66 2.24
CA ASP A 602 6.78 25.51 3.16
C ASP A 602 7.08 25.94 4.61
N ARG A 603 8.07 26.81 4.81
CA ARG A 603 8.42 27.33 6.13
C ARG A 603 7.27 28.14 6.75
N LEU A 604 6.67 29.03 5.97
CA LEU A 604 5.57 29.89 6.42
C LEU A 604 4.31 29.09 6.74
N LEU A 605 3.99 28.05 5.95
CA LEU A 605 2.88 27.14 6.26
C LEU A 605 3.12 26.39 7.56
N GLY A 606 4.32 25.85 7.76
CA GLY A 606 4.67 25.19 9.02
C GLY A 606 4.52 26.12 10.23
N LEU A 607 4.92 27.39 10.09
CA LEU A 607 4.78 28.40 11.13
C LEU A 607 3.30 28.76 11.39
N LEU A 608 2.48 28.95 10.34
CA LEU A 608 1.05 29.20 10.49
C LEU A 608 0.33 28.02 11.15
N ILE A 609 0.59 26.79 10.70
CA ILE A 609 0.01 25.57 11.26
C ILE A 609 0.39 25.43 12.74
N GLY A 610 1.66 25.66 13.09
CA GLY A 610 2.14 25.61 14.47
C GLY A 610 1.49 26.66 15.37
N LEU A 611 1.23 27.87 14.87
CA LEU A 611 0.57 28.94 15.63
C LEU A 611 -0.96 28.80 15.69
N ILE A 612 -1.58 28.11 14.72
CA ILE A 612 -3.01 27.73 14.74
C ILE A 612 -3.23 26.59 15.76
N GLY A 613 -2.30 25.63 15.83
CA GLY A 613 -2.27 24.57 16.85
C GLY A 613 -2.07 25.08 18.29
N ARG A 614 -2.59 24.36 19.29
CA ARG A 614 -2.69 24.78 20.72
C ARG A 614 -1.33 25.07 21.40
N PRO A 615 -1.32 25.91 22.46
CA PRO A 615 -0.12 26.54 23.00
C PRO A 615 0.77 25.55 23.76
N ILE A 616 2.08 25.64 23.53
CA ILE A 616 3.09 25.15 24.47
C ILE A 616 2.96 26.02 25.71
N THR A 617 2.34 25.51 26.77
CA THR A 617 2.58 26.04 28.12
C THR A 617 3.99 25.61 28.49
N VAL A 618 4.96 26.48 28.20
CA VAL A 618 6.24 26.45 28.92
C VAL A 618 5.89 26.93 30.32
N THR A 619 5.82 25.99 31.27
CA THR A 619 5.84 26.29 32.70
C THR A 619 7.24 26.79 33.05
N PRO A 620 7.43 28.06 33.47
CA PRO A 620 8.66 28.43 34.12
C PRO A 620 8.63 27.83 35.53
N ALA A 621 9.68 27.07 35.87
CA ALA A 621 9.92 26.63 37.21
C ALA A 621 10.06 27.84 38.15
N ARG A 622 9.30 27.88 39.25
CA ARG A 622 9.79 28.50 40.48
C ARG A 622 9.05 28.09 41.74
N ALA A 623 9.87 27.56 42.65
CA ALA A 623 9.91 27.79 44.09
C ALA A 623 8.74 27.27 44.95
N GLU A 624 9.05 26.16 45.61
CA GLU A 624 8.52 25.75 46.91
C GLU A 624 8.35 26.95 47.87
N ARG A 625 7.14 27.13 48.39
CA ARG A 625 6.92 27.64 49.76
C ARG A 625 5.71 26.94 50.39
N ARG A 626 6.00 26.25 51.50
CA ARG A 626 5.10 25.69 52.51
C ARG A 626 4.01 26.68 52.95
N ALA A 627 2.75 26.24 53.00
CA ALA A 627 1.77 26.69 53.98
C ALA A 627 0.55 25.74 54.06
N VAL A 628 0.51 25.01 55.18
CA VAL A 628 -0.62 24.50 56.00
C VAL A 628 -2.04 24.49 55.39
N ALA A 629 -2.65 23.30 55.42
CA ALA A 629 -4.06 23.05 55.09
C ALA A 629 -5.02 23.39 56.25
N PRO A 630 -6.27 23.82 55.95
CA PRO A 630 -7.40 23.58 56.83
C PRO A 630 -8.51 22.72 56.16
N GLU A 631 -9.23 21.99 57.02
CA GLU A 631 -10.26 20.96 56.76
C GLU A 631 -11.52 21.42 55.99
N PRO A 632 -12.30 20.47 55.40
CA PRO A 632 -13.49 20.78 54.61
C PRO A 632 -14.76 20.93 55.46
N LYS A 633 -15.65 21.86 55.05
CA LYS A 633 -17.04 21.99 55.53
C LYS A 633 -18.05 21.79 54.38
N PRO A 634 -19.29 21.33 54.69
CA PRO A 634 -20.08 20.50 53.78
C PRO A 634 -20.93 21.29 52.77
N ALA A 635 -21.28 20.59 51.69
CA ALA A 635 -22.01 21.09 50.54
C ALA A 635 -23.47 21.48 50.85
N LYS A 636 -23.89 22.65 50.37
CA LYS A 636 -25.30 23.05 50.20
C LYS A 636 -25.80 22.60 48.83
N ALA A 637 -26.93 21.89 48.81
CA ALA A 637 -27.67 21.52 47.60
C ALA A 637 -28.22 22.77 46.87
N PRO A 638 -28.18 22.84 45.53
CA PRO A 638 -28.88 23.88 44.77
C PRO A 638 -30.26 23.39 44.31
N GLU A 639 -31.28 24.23 44.52
CA GLU A 639 -32.65 24.03 44.03
C GLU A 639 -32.75 24.13 42.49
N PRO A 640 -33.72 23.43 41.86
CA PRO A 640 -33.87 23.39 40.41
C PRO A 640 -34.56 24.65 39.85
N LYS A 641 -33.94 25.30 38.87
CA LYS A 641 -34.61 26.31 38.03
C LYS A 641 -35.53 25.62 37.00
N PRO A 642 -36.71 26.18 36.69
CA PRO A 642 -37.64 25.57 35.75
C PRO A 642 -37.08 25.59 34.32
N VAL A 643 -37.14 24.43 33.67
CA VAL A 643 -36.67 24.22 32.29
C VAL A 643 -37.72 24.73 31.31
N GLU A 644 -37.46 25.83 30.63
CA GLU A 644 -38.22 26.22 29.44
C GLU A 644 -38.11 25.10 28.38
N LYS A 645 -39.23 24.42 28.09
CA LYS A 645 -39.34 23.49 26.96
C LYS A 645 -39.15 24.28 25.66
N LYS A 646 -37.92 24.28 25.12
CA LYS A 646 -37.61 24.90 23.82
C LYS A 646 -38.43 24.23 22.71
N ASP A 647 -39.28 25.01 22.05
CA ASP A 647 -40.14 24.61 20.93
C ASP A 647 -39.35 23.80 19.87
N PRO A 648 -39.82 22.59 19.49
CA PRO A 648 -39.14 21.73 18.53
C PRO A 648 -39.03 22.36 17.14
N ASN A 649 -39.99 23.19 16.72
CA ASN A 649 -39.97 23.86 15.42
C ASN A 649 -38.91 24.98 15.39
N LEU A 650 -38.66 25.66 16.52
CA LEU A 650 -37.58 26.66 16.62
C LEU A 650 -36.19 26.00 16.50
N ARG A 651 -36.03 24.77 17.01
CA ARG A 651 -34.80 23.99 16.82
C ARG A 651 -34.59 23.60 15.36
N LYS A 652 -35.66 23.21 14.66
CA LYS A 652 -35.63 22.89 13.22
C LYS A 652 -35.25 24.11 12.38
N VAL A 653 -35.87 25.27 12.64
CA VAL A 653 -35.52 26.54 11.95
C VAL A 653 -34.04 26.90 12.14
N ARG A 654 -33.50 26.78 13.36
CA ARG A 654 -32.06 27.03 13.62
C ARG A 654 -31.14 26.03 12.92
N ARG A 655 -31.54 24.76 12.84
CA ARG A 655 -30.80 23.73 12.10
C ARG A 655 -30.73 24.05 10.61
N LEU A 656 -31.87 24.38 10.00
CA LEU A 656 -31.95 24.70 8.56
C LEU A 656 -31.20 25.99 8.22
N LEU A 657 -31.26 27.02 9.08
CA LEU A 657 -30.43 28.23 8.94
C LEU A 657 -28.93 27.88 9.02
N GLY A 658 -28.54 27.00 9.93
CA GLY A 658 -27.16 26.51 10.02
C GLY A 658 -26.73 25.67 8.80
N GLU A 659 -27.66 24.95 8.17
CA GLU A 659 -27.41 24.20 6.93
C GLU A 659 -27.22 25.14 5.74
N LEU A 660 -28.05 26.18 5.62
CA LEU A 660 -27.87 27.25 4.63
C LEU A 660 -26.49 27.91 4.75
N ASP A 661 -26.08 28.25 5.98
CA ASP A 661 -24.77 28.87 6.23
C ASP A 661 -23.60 27.98 5.79
N ARG A 662 -23.71 26.65 5.91
CA ARG A 662 -22.63 25.71 5.55
C ARG A 662 -22.62 25.30 4.09
N THR A 663 -23.78 25.20 3.45
CA THR A 663 -23.92 24.54 2.15
C THR A 663 -24.05 25.49 0.96
N HIS A 664 -24.23 26.80 1.21
CA HIS A 664 -24.48 27.79 0.15
C HIS A 664 -23.42 27.90 -0.96
N GLY A 665 -22.16 27.55 -0.68
CA GLY A 665 -21.06 27.62 -1.65
C GLY A 665 -21.07 26.51 -2.70
N HIS A 666 -21.74 25.38 -2.43
CA HIS A 666 -21.66 24.17 -3.25
C HIS A 666 -23.03 23.66 -3.73
N ARG A 667 -24.14 24.23 -3.24
CA ARG A 667 -25.49 23.88 -3.69
C ARG A 667 -26.01 24.84 -4.79
N PRO A 668 -26.84 24.32 -5.72
CA PRO A 668 -27.52 25.16 -6.70
C PRO A 668 -28.56 26.06 -6.03
N THR A 669 -28.80 27.23 -6.64
CA THR A 669 -29.69 28.27 -6.09
C THR A 669 -31.10 27.77 -5.80
N GLN A 670 -31.61 26.82 -6.61
CA GLN A 670 -32.93 26.21 -6.43
C GLN A 670 -33.05 25.39 -5.14
N ASP A 671 -32.01 24.66 -4.73
CA ASP A 671 -32.01 23.88 -3.50
C ASP A 671 -31.91 24.77 -2.26
N LEU A 672 -31.20 25.90 -2.35
CA LEU A 672 -31.16 26.90 -1.29
C LEU A 672 -32.51 27.60 -1.09
N LEU A 673 -33.27 27.80 -2.17
CA LEU A 673 -34.64 28.32 -2.10
C LEU A 673 -35.60 27.32 -1.44
N ARG A 674 -35.44 26.01 -1.69
CA ARG A 674 -36.23 24.97 -1.02
C ARG A 674 -36.00 24.95 0.50
N LEU A 675 -34.75 25.09 0.93
CA LEU A 675 -34.42 25.20 2.36
C LEU A 675 -35.04 26.44 3.01
N LEU A 676 -35.10 27.57 2.31
CA LEU A 676 -35.80 28.77 2.80
C LEU A 676 -37.33 28.59 2.85
N ASP A 677 -37.91 27.85 1.91
CA ASP A 677 -39.34 27.50 1.92
C ASP A 677 -39.69 26.58 3.10
N GLU A 678 -38.83 25.59 3.39
CA GLU A 678 -38.94 24.73 4.57
C GLU A 678 -38.80 25.49 5.88
N ILE A 679 -37.90 26.47 5.95
CA ILE A 679 -37.82 27.40 7.10
C ILE A 679 -39.13 28.18 7.25
N GLY A 680 -39.74 28.62 6.14
CA GLY A 680 -41.06 29.26 6.13
C GLY A 680 -42.14 28.36 6.73
N LYS A 681 -42.24 27.12 6.26
CA LYS A 681 -43.21 26.13 6.76
C LYS A 681 -43.08 25.86 8.26
N HIS A 682 -41.85 25.74 8.76
CA HIS A 682 -41.62 25.54 10.19
C HIS A 682 -41.85 26.80 11.02
N ARG A 683 -41.60 27.98 10.45
CA ARG A 683 -41.91 29.26 11.07
C ARG A 683 -43.41 29.44 11.27
N ASP A 684 -44.21 29.08 10.26
CA ASP A 684 -45.67 29.22 10.31
C ASP A 684 -46.33 28.22 11.28
N GLN A 685 -45.58 27.18 11.69
CA GLN A 685 -45.97 26.19 12.71
C GLN A 685 -45.46 26.53 14.13
N LEU A 686 -44.88 27.71 14.36
CA LEU A 686 -44.44 28.14 15.69
C LEU A 686 -45.61 28.69 16.51
N ALA A 687 -45.67 28.32 17.79
CA ALA A 687 -46.67 28.86 18.72
C ALA A 687 -46.41 30.33 19.11
N ARG A 688 -45.19 30.85 18.85
CA ARG A 688 -44.77 32.24 19.08
C ARG A 688 -44.05 32.78 17.85
N PRO A 689 -44.10 34.09 17.59
CA PRO A 689 -43.36 34.69 16.48
C PRO A 689 -41.87 34.38 16.59
N LEU A 690 -41.23 34.18 15.44
CA LEU A 690 -39.81 33.86 15.34
C LEU A 690 -38.97 34.98 16.01
N PRO A 691 -37.96 34.64 16.85
CA PRO A 691 -37.18 35.67 17.51
C PRO A 691 -36.44 36.55 16.50
N ALA A 692 -36.23 37.82 16.87
CA ALA A 692 -35.75 38.86 15.95
C ALA A 692 -34.40 38.56 15.28
N ALA A 693 -33.53 37.77 15.94
CA ALA A 693 -32.24 37.38 15.39
C ALA A 693 -32.40 36.42 14.21
N GLU A 694 -33.24 35.40 14.35
CA GLU A 694 -33.55 34.43 13.31
C GLU A 694 -34.36 35.05 12.17
N THR A 695 -35.28 35.98 12.46
CA THR A 695 -36.02 36.73 11.41
C THR A 695 -35.07 37.51 10.51
N LYS A 696 -34.12 38.27 11.09
CA LYS A 696 -33.08 38.98 10.32
C LYS A 696 -32.17 38.03 9.53
N HIS A 697 -31.93 36.82 10.04
CA HIS A 697 -31.09 35.82 9.37
C HIS A 697 -31.81 35.26 8.12
N VAL A 698 -33.11 35.00 8.21
CA VAL A 698 -33.94 34.57 7.07
C VAL A 698 -34.02 35.66 6.00
N GLU A 699 -34.27 36.92 6.38
CA GLU A 699 -34.34 38.05 5.45
C GLU A 699 -33.02 38.26 4.69
N ARG A 700 -31.89 38.16 5.41
CA ARG A 700 -30.56 38.23 4.79
C ARG A 700 -30.34 37.14 3.75
N TRP A 701 -30.80 35.92 4.02
CA TRP A 701 -30.70 34.81 3.07
C TRP A 701 -31.61 34.98 1.86
N ARG A 702 -32.83 35.51 2.04
CA ARG A 702 -33.73 35.85 0.93
C ARG A 702 -33.09 36.86 -0.03
N SER A 703 -32.59 37.99 0.49
CA SER A 703 -31.92 39.02 -0.31
C SER A 703 -30.70 38.46 -1.05
N ARG A 704 -29.85 37.67 -0.37
CA ARG A 704 -28.65 37.08 -0.99
C ARG A 704 -28.99 36.11 -2.15
N LEU A 705 -30.05 35.33 -2.04
CA LEU A 705 -30.47 34.43 -3.12
C LEU A 705 -31.14 35.16 -4.27
N GLU A 706 -31.85 36.26 -4.01
CA GLU A 706 -32.39 37.14 -5.04
C GLU A 706 -31.28 37.81 -5.86
N ASP A 707 -30.20 38.28 -5.21
CA ASP A 707 -29.01 38.81 -5.88
C ASP A 707 -28.36 37.74 -6.76
N ARG A 708 -28.17 36.53 -6.22
CA ARG A 708 -27.58 35.40 -6.95
C ARG A 708 -28.43 35.00 -8.17
N ARG A 709 -29.75 34.94 -8.03
CA ARG A 709 -30.68 34.64 -9.13
C ARG A 709 -30.69 35.73 -10.19
N SER A 710 -30.46 36.98 -9.80
CA SER A 710 -30.37 38.11 -10.73
C SER A 710 -29.04 38.09 -11.50
N ALA A 711 -27.93 37.70 -10.85
CA ALA A 711 -26.65 37.46 -11.49
C ALA A 711 -26.70 36.27 -12.47
N GLU A 712 -27.34 35.17 -12.09
CA GLU A 712 -27.54 33.98 -12.96
C GLU A 712 -28.38 34.31 -14.20
N ARG A 713 -29.48 35.07 -14.04
CA ARG A 713 -30.29 35.56 -15.17
C ARG A 713 -29.50 36.49 -16.09
N SER A 714 -28.67 37.37 -15.53
CA SER A 714 -27.81 38.26 -16.31
C SER A 714 -26.73 37.50 -17.08
N ALA A 715 -26.15 36.45 -16.48
CA ALA A 715 -25.18 35.57 -17.12
C ALA A 715 -25.80 34.73 -18.24
N GLN A 716 -27.03 34.23 -18.03
CA GLN A 716 -27.80 33.50 -19.05
C GLN A 716 -28.21 34.42 -20.21
N ALA A 717 -28.62 35.65 -19.95
CA ALA A 717 -28.90 36.63 -21.00
C ALA A 717 -27.62 36.94 -21.81
N ALA A 718 -26.48 37.14 -21.15
CA ALA A 718 -25.20 37.34 -21.82
C ALA A 718 -24.69 36.10 -22.58
N ALA A 719 -25.08 34.88 -22.17
CA ALA A 719 -24.78 33.64 -22.89
C ALA A 719 -25.71 33.45 -24.10
N ALA A 720 -27.00 33.79 -23.98
CA ALA A 720 -27.96 33.76 -25.06
C ALA A 720 -27.60 34.75 -26.18
N SER A 721 -27.15 35.96 -25.83
CA SER A 721 -26.63 36.93 -26.80
C SER A 721 -25.38 36.43 -27.53
N ARG A 722 -24.49 35.70 -26.85
CA ARG A 722 -23.29 35.10 -27.46
C ARG A 722 -23.63 33.92 -28.39
N ASN A 723 -24.63 33.13 -28.04
CA ASN A 723 -25.08 31.99 -28.85
C ASN A 723 -25.90 32.43 -30.07
N ALA A 724 -26.61 33.56 -30.01
CA ALA A 724 -27.28 34.15 -31.17
C ALA A 724 -26.27 34.61 -32.24
N SER A 725 -25.10 35.11 -31.84
CA SER A 725 -24.00 35.46 -32.75
C SER A 725 -23.19 34.26 -33.29
N ALA A 726 -23.38 33.06 -32.73
CA ALA A 726 -22.72 31.83 -33.21
C ALA A 726 -23.61 30.97 -34.12
N GLY A 727 -24.88 31.35 -34.30
CA GLY A 727 -25.88 30.63 -35.09
C GLY A 727 -25.92 31.00 -36.57
N THR A 728 -24.80 30.84 -37.29
CA THR A 728 -24.84 30.68 -38.75
C THR A 728 -24.07 29.43 -39.14
N GLY A 729 -24.75 28.28 -39.07
CA GLY A 729 -24.25 27.05 -39.67
C GLY A 729 -24.68 25.75 -38.98
N ARG A 730 -25.70 25.12 -39.58
CA ARG A 730 -25.97 23.67 -39.62
C ARG A 730 -26.63 22.98 -38.42
N THR A 731 -27.96 22.86 -38.55
CA THR A 731 -28.84 21.68 -38.39
C THR A 731 -28.44 20.55 -37.43
N ALA A 732 -29.33 20.34 -36.46
CA ALA A 732 -29.32 19.32 -35.42
C ALA A 732 -29.50 17.88 -35.92
N GLY A 733 -28.81 16.94 -35.27
CA GLY A 733 -29.11 15.51 -35.20
C GLY A 733 -29.07 15.03 -33.74
N PRO A 734 -29.67 13.86 -33.40
CA PRO A 734 -29.93 13.42 -32.02
C PRO A 734 -28.64 13.09 -31.25
N PRO A 735 -28.69 13.00 -29.89
CA PRO A 735 -27.49 12.93 -29.06
C PRO A 735 -26.70 11.65 -29.37
N ARG A 736 -25.42 11.80 -29.72
CA ARG A 736 -24.52 10.67 -30.01
C ARG A 736 -24.19 9.95 -28.71
N ASP A 737 -24.44 8.64 -28.72
CA ASP A 737 -23.98 7.66 -27.74
C ASP A 737 -22.44 7.61 -27.78
N ASP A 738 -21.78 7.73 -26.63
CA ASP A 738 -20.30 7.74 -26.46
C ASP A 738 -19.67 6.33 -26.69
N ARG A 739 -20.31 5.48 -27.50
CA ARG A 739 -19.82 4.11 -27.81
C ARG A 739 -18.85 4.12 -28.97
N LEU A 740 -17.78 3.34 -28.87
CA LEU A 740 -16.83 3.18 -29.97
C LEU A 740 -17.46 2.29 -31.06
N PRO A 741 -17.50 2.70 -32.34
CA PRO A 741 -17.98 1.84 -33.42
C PRO A 741 -17.13 0.56 -33.52
N THR A 742 -17.72 -0.56 -33.92
CA THR A 742 -17.03 -1.86 -34.06
C THR A 742 -15.79 -1.76 -34.95
N GLU A 743 -15.83 -0.95 -36.01
CA GLU A 743 -14.69 -0.66 -36.88
C GLU A 743 -13.51 0.01 -36.14
N GLY A 744 -13.79 0.81 -35.10
CA GLY A 744 -12.77 1.41 -34.24
C GLY A 744 -12.16 0.38 -33.28
N ILE A 745 -12.96 -0.56 -32.79
CA ILE A 745 -12.50 -1.66 -31.93
C ILE A 745 -11.58 -2.59 -32.71
N ASP A 746 -11.97 -2.98 -33.93
CA ASP A 746 -11.18 -3.87 -34.78
C ASP A 746 -9.84 -3.24 -35.21
N LYS A 747 -9.77 -1.90 -35.33
CA LYS A 747 -8.51 -1.18 -35.59
C LYS A 747 -7.56 -1.15 -34.40
N LEU A 748 -8.08 -1.15 -33.17
CA LEU A 748 -7.27 -1.09 -31.93
C LEU A 748 -6.86 -2.49 -31.44
N ALA A 749 -7.62 -3.52 -31.79
CA ALA A 749 -7.40 -4.90 -31.34
C ALA A 749 -5.99 -5.45 -31.66
N PRO A 750 -5.37 -5.22 -32.83
CA PRO A 750 -4.02 -5.69 -33.12
C PRO A 750 -2.97 -5.07 -32.19
N THR A 751 -3.04 -3.76 -31.95
CA THR A 751 -2.13 -3.04 -31.05
C THR A 751 -2.23 -3.59 -29.61
N VAL A 752 -3.45 -3.81 -29.12
CA VAL A 752 -3.69 -4.41 -27.80
C VAL A 752 -3.15 -5.84 -27.77
N ARG A 753 -3.42 -6.64 -28.80
CA ARG A 753 -2.94 -8.02 -28.88
C ARG A 753 -1.41 -8.08 -28.81
N ASP A 754 -0.70 -7.21 -29.51
CA ASP A 754 0.77 -7.21 -29.51
C ASP A 754 1.35 -6.79 -28.15
N ILE A 755 0.76 -5.79 -27.48
CA ILE A 755 1.14 -5.43 -26.09
C ILE A 755 0.96 -6.61 -25.13
N LEU A 756 -0.14 -7.37 -25.27
CA LEU A 756 -0.40 -8.54 -24.42
C LEU A 756 0.55 -9.71 -24.72
N LYS A 757 0.93 -9.92 -25.98
CA LYS A 757 1.96 -10.91 -26.34
C LYS A 757 3.32 -10.54 -25.76
N GLU A 758 3.70 -9.27 -25.79
CA GLU A 758 4.95 -8.80 -25.18
C GLU A 758 4.94 -9.01 -23.66
N LEU A 759 3.80 -8.72 -23.02
CA LEU A 759 3.64 -8.94 -21.59
C LEU A 759 3.69 -10.42 -21.21
N ALA A 760 3.09 -11.30 -22.02
CA ALA A 760 3.14 -12.75 -21.84
C ALA A 760 4.59 -13.28 -21.90
N ARG A 761 5.47 -12.61 -22.64
CA ARG A 761 6.91 -12.95 -22.73
C ARG A 761 7.75 -12.37 -21.59
N ALA A 762 7.37 -11.21 -21.04
CA ALA A 762 8.22 -10.41 -20.16
C ALA A 762 8.17 -10.78 -18.65
N ASP A 763 7.46 -11.84 -18.26
CA ASP A 763 7.29 -12.29 -16.87
C ASP A 763 6.92 -11.16 -15.87
N GLY A 764 6.12 -10.18 -16.34
CA GLY A 764 5.69 -9.00 -15.56
C GLY A 764 4.36 -9.18 -14.84
N THR A 765 3.98 -8.28 -13.93
CA THR A 765 2.66 -8.30 -13.25
C THR A 765 1.49 -8.15 -14.25
N PRO A 766 0.26 -8.60 -13.90
CA PRO A 766 -0.94 -8.29 -14.66
C PRO A 766 -1.06 -6.78 -14.92
N LEU A 767 -1.57 -6.41 -16.09
CA LEU A 767 -1.56 -5.04 -16.60
C LEU A 767 -2.90 -4.36 -16.33
N SER A 768 -2.90 -3.21 -15.66
CA SER A 768 -4.13 -2.44 -15.49
C SER A 768 -4.58 -1.80 -16.81
N TRP A 769 -5.88 -1.49 -16.96
CA TRP A 769 -6.37 -0.70 -18.11
C TRP A 769 -5.65 0.65 -18.28
N GLY A 770 -5.25 1.28 -17.16
CA GLY A 770 -4.44 2.49 -17.18
C GLY A 770 -3.05 2.26 -17.79
N ASP A 771 -2.41 1.15 -17.45
CA ASP A 771 -1.11 0.77 -17.99
C ASP A 771 -1.20 0.34 -19.46
N LEU A 772 -2.26 -0.38 -19.85
CA LEU A 772 -2.52 -0.75 -21.24
C LEU A 772 -2.64 0.48 -22.13
N ARG A 773 -3.34 1.53 -21.66
CA ARG A 773 -3.46 2.79 -22.39
C ARG A 773 -2.13 3.54 -22.52
N LEU A 774 -1.33 3.55 -21.45
CA LEU A 774 -0.01 4.18 -21.46
C LEU A 774 0.93 3.48 -22.46
N ARG A 775 0.91 2.13 -22.49
CA ARG A 775 1.70 1.33 -23.43
C ARG A 775 1.23 1.46 -24.88
N ALA A 776 -0.06 1.70 -25.10
CA ALA A 776 -0.60 2.02 -26.41
C ALA A 776 -0.30 3.45 -26.89
N GLY A 777 0.52 4.23 -26.17
CA GLY A 777 1.00 5.54 -26.64
C GLY A 777 -0.09 6.60 -26.82
N GLY A 778 -1.23 6.47 -26.12
CA GLY A 778 -2.38 7.37 -26.26
C GLY A 778 -3.32 7.06 -27.42
N GLN A 779 -3.12 5.94 -28.14
CA GLN A 779 -4.02 5.48 -29.19
C GLN A 779 -5.33 4.89 -28.66
N LEU A 780 -5.37 4.49 -27.38
CA LEU A 780 -6.58 4.01 -26.71
C LEU A 780 -7.34 5.18 -26.04
N PRO A 781 -8.60 5.47 -26.45
CA PRO A 781 -9.46 6.41 -25.74
C PRO A 781 -9.95 5.81 -24.40
N PHE A 782 -10.65 6.60 -23.59
CA PHE A 782 -11.42 6.04 -22.48
C PHE A 782 -12.58 5.24 -23.06
N LEU A 783 -12.64 3.94 -22.76
CA LEU A 783 -13.64 3.02 -23.31
C LEU A 783 -14.71 2.71 -22.26
N HIS A 784 -15.96 2.61 -22.72
CA HIS A 784 -17.05 2.05 -21.93
C HIS A 784 -16.72 0.59 -21.54
N PRO A 785 -17.16 0.06 -20.37
CA PRO A 785 -16.89 -1.32 -19.97
C PRO A 785 -17.28 -2.39 -21.00
N ASP A 786 -18.36 -2.18 -21.74
CA ASP A 786 -18.76 -3.10 -22.82
C ASP A 786 -17.80 -3.04 -24.02
N ASP A 787 -17.28 -1.86 -24.35
CA ASP A 787 -16.29 -1.68 -25.43
C ASP A 787 -14.92 -2.25 -25.02
N GLN A 788 -14.59 -2.24 -23.74
CA GLN A 788 -13.41 -2.90 -23.17
C GLN A 788 -13.47 -4.42 -23.36
N VAL A 789 -14.62 -5.03 -23.09
CA VAL A 789 -14.86 -6.46 -23.34
C VAL A 789 -14.78 -6.76 -24.84
N ALA A 790 -15.47 -5.97 -25.67
CA ALA A 790 -15.46 -6.15 -27.12
C ALA A 790 -14.05 -6.04 -27.72
N LEU A 791 -13.22 -5.11 -27.21
CA LEU A 791 -11.83 -4.96 -27.63
C LEU A 791 -10.95 -6.14 -27.24
N LEU A 792 -11.09 -6.67 -26.03
CA LEU A 792 -10.33 -7.84 -25.59
C LEU A 792 -10.77 -9.12 -26.31
N VAL A 793 -12.07 -9.28 -26.55
CA VAL A 793 -12.61 -10.37 -27.39
C VAL A 793 -12.02 -10.27 -28.79
N ALA A 794 -12.02 -9.08 -29.41
CA ALA A 794 -11.41 -8.86 -30.72
C ALA A 794 -9.90 -9.14 -30.72
N ALA A 795 -9.19 -8.73 -29.66
CA ALA A 795 -7.76 -9.00 -29.49
C ALA A 795 -7.46 -10.50 -29.32
N ASP A 796 -8.39 -11.30 -28.80
CA ASP A 796 -8.22 -12.75 -28.58
C ASP A 796 -8.86 -13.66 -29.64
N ARG A 797 -9.57 -13.11 -30.65
CA ARG A 797 -10.17 -13.90 -31.75
C ARG A 797 -9.19 -14.84 -32.46
N GLY A 798 -7.90 -14.49 -32.50
CA GLY A 798 -6.85 -15.31 -33.11
C GLY A 798 -6.16 -16.31 -32.18
N THR A 799 -6.63 -16.51 -30.95
CA THR A 799 -6.01 -17.40 -29.96
C THR A 799 -6.59 -18.83 -30.07
N PRO A 800 -5.76 -19.88 -30.27
CA PRO A 800 -6.22 -21.27 -30.43
C PRO A 800 -7.05 -21.79 -29.26
N GLY A 801 -8.04 -22.67 -29.54
CA GLY A 801 -8.99 -23.24 -28.57
C GLY A 801 -8.38 -23.99 -27.38
N ASN A 802 -7.15 -24.46 -27.52
CA ASN A 802 -6.39 -25.21 -26.51
C ASN A 802 -5.40 -24.33 -25.72
N GLU A 803 -5.23 -23.07 -26.11
CA GLU A 803 -4.33 -22.11 -25.47
C GLU A 803 -5.10 -21.10 -24.60
N PRO A 804 -4.49 -20.63 -23.50
CA PRO A 804 -5.03 -19.57 -22.66
C PRO A 804 -5.15 -18.25 -23.44
N LEU A 805 -6.19 -17.47 -23.11
CA LEU A 805 -6.44 -16.16 -23.72
C LEU A 805 -5.40 -15.13 -23.27
N LEU A 806 -4.95 -14.24 -24.16
CA LEU A 806 -3.99 -13.18 -23.84
C LEU A 806 -4.59 -12.13 -22.88
N SER A 807 -5.90 -11.91 -22.97
CA SER A 807 -6.66 -11.05 -22.06
C SER A 807 -6.64 -11.51 -20.60
N THR A 808 -6.20 -12.75 -20.29
CA THR A 808 -5.96 -13.19 -18.90
C THR A 808 -4.97 -12.32 -18.15
N LEU A 809 -4.05 -11.65 -18.86
CA LEU A 809 -3.03 -10.77 -18.30
C LEU A 809 -3.51 -9.35 -18.05
N VAL A 810 -4.73 -9.00 -18.45
CA VAL A 810 -5.33 -7.69 -18.14
C VAL A 810 -6.04 -7.78 -16.81
N ASP A 811 -5.78 -6.80 -15.94
CA ASP A 811 -6.44 -6.65 -14.65
C ASP A 811 -7.24 -5.36 -14.60
N HIS A 812 -8.41 -5.39 -13.97
CA HIS A 812 -9.18 -4.17 -13.76
C HIS A 812 -8.80 -3.57 -12.40
N SER A 813 -8.61 -2.25 -12.35
CA SER A 813 -8.57 -1.52 -11.09
C SER A 813 -9.83 -1.79 -10.22
N VAL A 814 -9.60 -2.43 -9.07
CA VAL A 814 -10.23 -2.25 -7.74
C VAL A 814 -11.68 -2.75 -7.49
N ALA A 815 -12.47 -3.25 -8.45
CA ALA A 815 -13.84 -3.71 -8.08
C ALA A 815 -14.37 -5.04 -8.65
N ALA A 816 -13.90 -5.55 -9.79
CA ALA A 816 -14.37 -6.84 -10.31
C ALA A 816 -13.47 -7.43 -11.42
N PRO A 817 -12.31 -8.03 -11.06
CA PRO A 817 -11.44 -8.72 -12.02
C PRO A 817 -12.15 -9.90 -12.73
N HIS A 818 -13.06 -10.58 -12.02
CA HIS A 818 -13.71 -11.81 -12.46
C HIS A 818 -14.71 -11.59 -13.61
N ARG A 819 -15.52 -10.52 -13.55
CA ARG A 819 -16.61 -10.28 -14.53
C ARG A 819 -16.08 -10.05 -15.95
N LEU A 820 -14.99 -9.29 -16.08
CA LEU A 820 -14.41 -8.98 -17.38
C LEU A 820 -13.75 -10.21 -18.01
N TYR A 821 -13.02 -11.01 -17.23
CA TYR A 821 -12.45 -12.28 -17.72
C TYR A 821 -13.54 -13.27 -18.16
N HIS A 822 -14.62 -13.41 -17.37
CA HIS A 822 -15.76 -14.26 -17.70
C HIS A 822 -16.46 -13.81 -19.00
N LEU A 823 -16.72 -12.52 -19.16
CA LEU A 823 -17.37 -11.97 -20.37
C LEU A 823 -16.49 -12.12 -21.62
N VAL A 824 -15.17 -11.96 -21.49
CA VAL A 824 -14.25 -12.16 -22.63
C VAL A 824 -14.18 -13.64 -23.03
N ARG A 825 -14.16 -14.58 -22.07
CA ARG A 825 -14.23 -16.02 -22.38
C ARG A 825 -15.49 -16.40 -23.14
N LEU A 826 -16.65 -15.91 -22.68
CA LEU A 826 -17.93 -16.11 -23.37
C LEU A 826 -17.91 -15.50 -24.78
N GLY A 827 -17.39 -14.28 -24.92
CA GLY A 827 -17.26 -13.62 -26.22
C GLY A 827 -16.28 -14.31 -27.19
N CYS A 828 -15.29 -15.04 -26.66
CA CYS A 828 -14.38 -15.89 -27.44
C CYS A 828 -14.88 -17.34 -27.61
N GLY A 829 -16.12 -17.65 -27.19
CA GLY A 829 -16.73 -18.98 -27.33
C GLY A 829 -16.07 -20.08 -26.48
N ARG A 830 -15.47 -19.72 -25.35
CA ARG A 830 -14.86 -20.67 -24.40
C ARG A 830 -15.88 -21.14 -23.37
N GLU A 831 -15.67 -22.34 -22.83
CA GLU A 831 -16.53 -22.87 -21.77
C GLU A 831 -16.55 -21.93 -20.55
N PRO A 832 -17.75 -21.68 -19.99
CA PRO A 832 -17.92 -20.88 -18.79
C PRO A 832 -17.31 -21.61 -17.59
N VAL A 833 -16.66 -20.82 -16.72
CA VAL A 833 -16.06 -21.32 -15.48
C VAL A 833 -16.95 -20.83 -14.33
N PRO A 834 -17.31 -21.68 -13.36
CA PRO A 834 -18.08 -21.26 -12.20
C PRO A 834 -17.44 -20.09 -11.45
N ASP A 835 -18.25 -19.13 -10.99
CA ASP A 835 -17.76 -17.91 -10.33
C ASP A 835 -16.83 -18.19 -9.13
N ALA A 836 -17.08 -19.29 -8.40
CA ALA A 836 -16.28 -19.71 -7.24
C ALA A 836 -14.86 -20.17 -7.60
N GLU A 837 -14.63 -20.63 -8.83
CA GLU A 837 -13.33 -21.17 -9.29
C GLU A 837 -12.62 -20.22 -10.28
N LEU A 838 -13.29 -19.14 -10.66
CA LEU A 838 -12.89 -18.26 -11.75
C LEU A 838 -11.52 -17.60 -11.54
N GLU A 839 -11.19 -17.24 -10.30
CA GLU A 839 -9.89 -16.63 -9.98
C GLU A 839 -8.75 -17.66 -10.00
N THR A 840 -8.95 -18.82 -9.38
CA THR A 840 -7.99 -19.92 -9.43
C THR A 840 -7.75 -20.35 -10.87
N HIS A 841 -8.81 -20.47 -11.66
CA HIS A 841 -8.74 -20.78 -13.08
C HIS A 841 -7.98 -19.71 -13.88
N ARG A 842 -8.27 -18.42 -13.67
CA ARG A 842 -7.56 -17.31 -14.31
C ARG A 842 -6.07 -17.32 -13.95
N ALA A 843 -5.73 -17.52 -12.67
CA ALA A 843 -4.35 -17.57 -12.20
C ALA A 843 -3.57 -18.73 -12.84
N MET A 844 -4.19 -19.92 -12.93
CA MET A 844 -3.61 -21.06 -13.64
C MET A 844 -3.42 -20.79 -15.13
N GLU A 845 -4.40 -20.20 -15.80
CA GLU A 845 -4.32 -19.86 -17.23
C GLU A 845 -3.27 -18.78 -17.49
N ALA A 846 -3.09 -17.82 -16.58
CA ALA A 846 -2.02 -16.82 -16.67
C ALA A 846 -0.62 -17.45 -16.51
N LEU A 847 -0.46 -18.44 -15.62
CA LEU A 847 0.78 -19.21 -15.48
C LEU A 847 1.06 -20.05 -16.73
N ARG A 848 0.04 -20.74 -17.24
CA ARG A 848 0.12 -21.54 -18.46
C ARG A 848 0.44 -20.68 -19.68
N LEU A 849 -0.16 -19.49 -19.78
CA LEU A 849 0.14 -18.53 -20.83
C LEU A 849 1.61 -18.09 -20.78
N ARG A 850 2.11 -17.73 -19.60
CA ARG A 850 3.54 -17.38 -19.44
C ARG A 850 4.46 -18.52 -19.84
N GLN A 851 4.14 -19.75 -19.47
CA GLN A 851 4.95 -20.92 -19.86
C GLN A 851 4.98 -21.12 -21.38
N ILE A 852 3.85 -20.95 -22.07
CA ILE A 852 3.75 -21.06 -23.53
C ILE A 852 4.56 -19.96 -24.21
N TRP A 853 4.43 -18.71 -23.74
CA TRP A 853 5.03 -17.55 -24.38
C TRP A 853 6.51 -17.33 -24.00
N ARG A 854 7.00 -17.92 -22.91
CA ARG A 854 8.42 -17.86 -22.48
C ARG A 854 9.41 -18.37 -23.53
N TYR A 855 8.99 -19.27 -24.42
CA TYR A 855 9.83 -19.86 -25.46
C TYR A 855 9.34 -19.60 -26.90
N ARG A 856 8.23 -18.87 -27.05
CA ARG A 856 7.62 -18.57 -28.36
C ARG A 856 8.24 -17.28 -28.92
N ARG A 857 8.97 -17.43 -30.04
CA ARG A 857 9.58 -16.30 -30.77
C ARG A 857 8.51 -15.32 -31.23
#